data_AF-A0A9D1QKI2-F1
#
_entry.id   AF-A0A9D1QKI2-F1
#
_cell.length_a   1.000
_cell.length_b   1.000
_cell.length_c   1.000
_cell.angle_alpha   90.00
_cell.angle_beta   90.00
_cell.angle_gamma   90.00
#
_symmetry.space_group_name_H-M   'P 1'
#
loop_
_entity.id
_entity.type
_entity.pdbx_description
1 polymer ?
#
loop_
_entity_poly.entity_id
_entity_poly.type
_entity_poly.pdbx_seq_one_letter_code
_entity_poly.pdbx_strand_id
1 'polypeptide(L)'
;MKKVITYGTFDLFHQGHYNIIKRAKDLGDYLIVGVTSESYDIERGKLNVRDSLLTRIENVRKTGLADEIIVEEYQGQKINDVIKYNIDTLVVGSDWRGKFDYLKNYCNVVYLERTKNISSTQIREETNQIFRIGIITDNQDDGDMISETRFVSGLHVESVFSEDPENAKKFCDTFELDSWHDSMDSFLDCVDLVYIHTPISTRYAYARQALMKKKYVICDGPATLLHWQQEDLLQLAGKNQVVMVDKIVLAYLRAFTQLVWLLRGGLIGSILNVSCSISSREYESDDMTSMLAVSIFVVLKLLGLSCLSVSKTPLYDEDGRMVYQQIFLHFPNSIGTIQVGTAAGSTSKMEVIGTRGRVMIPDNWWHMGYFEAMVEGSPTLKRYSFNFEGSGLRYLLQEMMIMIHDHRTECSRIFNRESSKIVELIEELQQKATNNLWYQTNLAAKGFGLCEGRRNTCSKEAWQQSVQKGHYLLETGLQQTSDGKWVLRGSTWARAAGQKLEPGKIPNEKEFLSLPYYGSMTPLSLEDLLDLLQENPDCFVMLRGSCKETDDVTNQYGAIVQLAKKKNALNVLQRLIPEVYRASMLYTLLGLYPFSNYLYSVVGERTMSGYEKIAAFCQKTHIPVALLSMKHWNTSIQRVFSDHGILVYLSGVADPAMRDTLHTQGVYGFLCD
;
A
#
# COMPACT_ATOMS: atom_id res chain seq x y z
N MET A 1 8.67 24.70 57.22
CA MET A 1 7.82 24.96 56.05
C MET A 1 8.19 23.93 55.01
N LYS A 2 7.30 22.97 54.74
CA LYS A 2 7.51 21.90 53.78
C LYS A 2 7.20 22.40 52.36
N LYS A 3 8.17 22.33 51.46
CA LYS A 3 8.04 22.80 50.07
C LYS A 3 7.76 21.66 49.12
N VAL A 4 6.73 21.85 48.29
CA VAL A 4 6.31 20.89 47.27
C VAL A 4 6.51 21.52 45.90
N ILE A 5 6.93 20.72 44.92
CA ILE A 5 6.96 21.12 43.52
C ILE A 5 6.15 20.15 42.67
N THR A 6 5.46 20.66 41.66
CA THR A 6 4.83 19.85 40.62
C THR A 6 5.08 20.47 39.25
N TYR A 7 5.01 19.65 38.20
CA TYR A 7 5.25 20.10 36.83
C TYR A 7 4.15 19.65 35.90
N GLY A 8 3.91 20.44 34.86
CA GLY A 8 2.97 20.10 33.82
C GLY A 8 3.01 21.08 32.66
N THR A 9 2.44 20.65 31.54
CA THR A 9 2.13 21.60 30.46
C THR A 9 0.99 22.50 30.87
N PHE A 10 -0.05 21.97 31.55
CA PHE A 10 -1.25 22.72 31.92
C PHE A 10 -1.98 23.36 30.71
N ASP A 11 -1.88 22.71 29.55
CA ASP A 11 -2.58 23.08 28.31
C ASP A 11 -4.10 22.86 28.44
N LEU A 12 -4.91 23.79 27.96
CA LEU A 12 -6.37 23.77 28.09
C LEU A 12 -6.79 23.48 29.53
N PHE A 13 -6.44 24.39 30.43
CA PHE A 13 -6.53 24.18 31.88
C PHE A 13 -7.92 23.66 32.32
N HIS A 14 -7.93 22.55 33.06
CA HIS A 14 -9.14 21.76 33.30
C HIS A 14 -9.12 21.15 34.72
N GLN A 15 -10.22 20.55 35.16
CA GLN A 15 -10.38 20.09 36.55
C GLN A 15 -9.30 19.06 36.99
N GLY A 16 -8.86 18.17 36.09
CA GLY A 16 -7.70 17.30 36.34
C GLY A 16 -6.40 18.06 36.68
N HIS A 17 -6.08 19.15 35.98
CA HIS A 17 -4.95 20.03 36.31
C HIS A 17 -5.14 20.72 37.67
N TYR A 18 -6.34 21.20 37.95
CA TYR A 18 -6.65 21.77 39.26
C TYR A 18 -6.48 20.73 40.39
N ASN A 19 -6.97 19.50 40.19
CA ASN A 19 -6.90 18.43 41.19
C ASN A 19 -5.46 18.01 41.52
N ILE A 20 -4.57 17.92 40.51
CA ILE A 20 -3.17 17.60 40.78
C ILE A 20 -2.48 18.72 41.55
N ILE A 21 -2.74 19.98 41.21
CA ILE A 21 -2.20 21.16 41.92
C ILE A 21 -2.74 21.19 43.35
N LYS A 22 -4.05 20.96 43.55
CA LYS A 22 -4.68 20.91 44.87
C LYS A 22 -4.09 19.82 45.75
N ARG A 23 -4.00 18.59 45.23
CA ARG A 23 -3.39 17.46 45.96
C ARG A 23 -1.90 17.68 46.22
N ALA A 24 -1.19 18.37 45.33
CA ALA A 24 0.19 18.76 45.58
C ALA A 24 0.28 19.80 46.72
N LYS A 25 -0.62 20.79 46.77
CA LYS A 25 -0.70 21.77 47.86
C LYS A 25 -1.00 21.09 49.20
N ASP A 26 -1.89 20.10 49.24
CA ASP A 26 -2.23 19.37 50.47
C ASP A 26 -1.04 18.59 51.08
N LEU A 27 0.05 18.39 50.33
CA LEU A 27 1.24 17.64 50.77
C LEU A 27 2.33 18.52 51.41
N GLY A 28 2.15 19.84 51.48
CA GLY A 28 3.08 20.76 52.15
C GLY A 28 2.54 22.17 52.37
N ASP A 29 3.40 23.06 52.85
CA ASP A 29 3.02 24.43 53.23
C ASP A 29 3.16 25.41 52.05
N TYR A 30 4.10 25.15 51.14
CA TYR A 30 4.44 26.01 50.00
C TYR A 30 4.54 25.19 48.70
N LEU A 31 3.81 25.59 47.65
CA LEU A 31 3.72 24.89 46.38
C LEU A 31 4.33 25.73 45.26
N ILE A 32 5.35 25.15 44.61
CA ILE A 32 5.89 25.64 43.34
C ILE A 32 5.27 24.84 42.19
N VAL A 33 4.80 25.54 41.16
CA VAL A 33 4.26 24.90 39.94
C VAL A 33 5.15 25.25 38.74
N GLY A 34 5.79 24.25 38.14
CA GLY A 34 6.58 24.37 36.93
C GLY A 34 5.75 24.17 35.66
N VAL A 35 5.64 25.23 34.84
CA VAL A 35 4.93 25.21 33.54
C VAL A 35 5.95 25.03 32.41
N THR A 36 5.77 24.01 31.56
CA THR A 36 6.72 23.74 30.46
C THR A 36 6.67 24.81 29.37
N SER A 37 7.83 25.21 28.84
CA SER A 37 7.93 26.10 27.68
C SER A 37 7.53 25.39 26.39
N GLU A 38 7.16 26.16 25.36
CA GLU A 38 6.80 25.61 24.03
C GLU A 38 7.99 24.87 23.38
N SER A 39 9.20 25.43 23.49
CA SER A 39 10.41 24.79 22.96
C SER A 39 10.66 23.45 23.65
N TYR A 40 10.49 23.39 24.97
CA TYR A 40 10.70 22.17 25.74
C TYR A 40 9.62 21.11 25.46
N ASP A 41 8.36 21.53 25.29
CA ASP A 41 7.28 20.63 24.88
C ASP A 41 7.56 20.01 23.50
N ILE A 42 8.04 20.81 22.53
CA ILE A 42 8.45 20.31 21.22
C ILE A 42 9.63 19.32 21.34
N GLU A 43 10.66 19.67 22.12
CA GLU A 43 11.86 18.84 22.29
C GLU A 43 11.55 17.47 22.89
N ARG A 44 10.68 17.41 23.90
CA ARG A 44 10.25 16.13 24.51
C ARG A 44 9.11 15.45 23.73
N GLY A 45 8.82 15.93 22.53
CA GLY A 45 7.85 15.36 21.60
C GLY A 45 6.39 15.52 22.01
N LYS A 46 6.04 16.48 22.88
CA LYS A 46 4.66 16.85 23.19
C LYS A 46 4.19 17.92 22.21
N LEU A 47 3.36 17.50 21.27
CA LEU A 47 2.98 18.31 20.11
C LEU A 47 1.56 18.88 20.28
N ASN A 48 1.27 19.97 19.56
CA ASN A 48 -0.04 20.65 19.54
C ASN A 48 -0.51 21.22 20.90
N VAL A 49 0.40 21.81 21.68
CA VAL A 49 0.04 22.68 22.81
C VAL A 49 -0.70 23.90 22.24
N ARG A 50 -1.91 24.18 22.73
CA ARG A 50 -2.77 25.25 22.19
C ARG A 50 -2.63 26.55 22.96
N ASP A 51 -2.65 26.46 24.28
CA ASP A 51 -2.54 27.64 25.13
C ASP A 51 -1.08 28.12 25.12
N SER A 52 -0.90 29.41 24.81
CA SER A 52 0.42 30.05 24.93
C SER A 52 0.95 29.89 26.35
N LEU A 53 2.28 29.85 26.50
CA LEU A 53 2.92 29.73 27.82
C LEU A 53 2.33 30.73 28.85
N LEU A 54 2.10 31.97 28.44
CA LEU A 54 1.51 33.01 29.28
C LEU A 54 0.09 32.66 29.74
N THR A 55 -0.74 32.12 28.84
CA THR A 55 -2.11 31.68 29.17
C THR A 55 -2.08 30.54 30.19
N ARG A 56 -1.18 29.57 30.03
CA ARG A 56 -1.03 28.43 30.94
C ARG A 56 -0.55 28.86 32.33
N ILE A 57 0.42 29.78 32.39
CA ILE A 57 0.87 30.41 33.65
C ILE A 57 -0.27 31.14 34.34
N GLU A 58 -1.05 31.91 33.59
CA GLU A 58 -2.17 32.68 34.15
C GLU A 58 -3.28 31.77 34.67
N ASN A 59 -3.57 30.66 33.98
CA ASN A 59 -4.53 29.67 34.44
C ASN A 59 -4.08 28.99 35.75
N VAL A 60 -2.80 28.65 35.88
CA VAL A 60 -2.23 28.14 37.13
C VAL A 60 -2.32 29.20 38.23
N ARG A 61 -1.98 30.46 37.93
CA ARG A 61 -2.07 31.57 38.89
C ARG A 61 -3.48 31.78 39.42
N LYS A 62 -4.49 31.73 38.54
CA LYS A 62 -5.91 31.88 38.89
C LYS A 62 -6.43 30.82 39.85
N THR A 63 -5.76 29.67 39.99
CA THR A 63 -6.14 28.67 40.98
C THR A 63 -6.01 29.15 42.42
N GLY A 64 -5.13 30.13 42.68
CA GLY A 64 -4.77 30.58 44.03
C GLY A 64 -4.04 29.54 44.88
N LEU A 65 -3.63 28.40 44.30
CA LEU A 65 -2.99 27.29 45.02
C LEU A 65 -1.46 27.32 44.92
N ALA A 66 -0.92 27.88 43.83
CA ALA A 66 0.52 28.00 43.60
C ALA A 66 1.05 29.24 44.31
N ASP A 67 2.02 29.06 45.21
CA ASP A 67 2.72 30.18 45.86
C ASP A 67 3.80 30.77 44.93
N GLU A 68 4.37 29.93 44.06
CA GLU A 68 5.37 30.33 43.07
C GLU A 68 5.17 29.56 41.76
N ILE A 69 5.37 30.23 40.63
CA ILE A 69 5.27 29.61 39.30
C ILE A 69 6.60 29.81 38.59
N ILE A 70 7.17 28.72 38.08
CA ILE A 70 8.43 28.71 37.33
C ILE A 70 8.19 28.15 35.92
N VAL A 71 9.07 28.49 34.99
CA VAL A 71 9.03 27.92 33.63
C VAL A 71 10.06 26.79 33.55
N GLU A 72 9.65 25.65 33.02
CA GLU A 72 10.55 24.53 32.69
C GLU A 72 10.95 24.58 31.21
N GLU A 73 12.23 24.79 30.93
CA GLU A 73 12.75 25.09 29.60
C GLU A 73 13.61 23.97 28.99
N TYR A 74 14.15 23.05 29.80
CA TYR A 74 15.04 21.99 29.31
C TYR A 74 15.08 20.76 30.20
N GLN A 75 15.48 19.62 29.63
CA GLN A 75 15.60 18.36 30.35
C GLN A 75 16.69 18.43 31.42
N GLY A 76 16.37 17.98 32.63
CA GLY A 76 17.29 18.00 33.78
C GLY A 76 17.14 19.22 34.68
N GLN A 77 16.37 20.23 34.28
CA GLN A 77 16.10 21.42 35.11
C GLN A 77 15.54 21.07 36.49
N LYS A 78 14.73 20.02 36.62
CA LYS A 78 14.13 19.59 37.89
C LYS A 78 15.15 19.38 39.02
N ILE A 79 16.36 18.90 38.71
CA ILE A 79 17.42 18.73 39.73
C ILE A 79 17.83 20.10 40.29
N ASN A 80 18.10 21.05 39.38
CA ASN A 80 18.48 22.40 39.75
C ASN A 80 17.37 23.10 40.54
N ASP A 81 16.12 22.93 40.12
CA ASP A 81 14.96 23.50 40.82
C ASP A 81 14.80 22.91 42.23
N VAL A 82 14.90 21.58 42.37
CA VAL A 82 14.81 20.91 43.69
C VAL A 82 15.87 21.44 44.65
N ILE A 83 17.11 21.61 44.18
CA ILE A 83 18.21 22.14 44.99
C ILE A 83 18.02 23.63 45.27
N LYS A 84 17.78 24.44 44.24
CA LYS A 84 17.67 25.91 44.34
C LYS A 84 16.56 26.34 45.28
N TYR A 85 15.40 25.70 45.19
CA TYR A 85 14.23 26.07 45.99
C TYR A 85 14.13 25.30 47.31
N ASN A 86 15.07 24.39 47.60
CA ASN A 86 15.05 23.46 48.74
C ASN A 86 13.72 22.70 48.82
N ILE A 87 13.39 21.96 47.77
CA ILE A 87 12.14 21.20 47.67
C ILE A 87 12.19 19.92 48.50
N ASP A 88 11.20 19.69 49.35
CA ASP A 88 11.07 18.47 50.15
C ASP A 88 10.32 17.36 49.41
N THR A 89 9.37 17.70 48.53
CA THR A 89 8.55 16.71 47.83
C THR A 89 8.26 17.10 46.38
N LEU A 90 8.57 16.23 45.43
CA LEU A 90 8.09 16.28 44.05
C LEU A 90 6.78 15.49 43.93
N VAL A 91 5.75 16.12 43.36
CA VAL A 91 4.45 15.50 43.09
C VAL A 91 4.22 15.42 41.59
N VAL A 92 3.96 14.22 41.10
CA VAL A 92 3.76 13.91 39.66
C VAL A 92 2.64 12.90 39.48
N GLY A 93 2.01 12.91 38.30
CA GLY A 93 0.96 11.93 37.97
C GLY A 93 1.51 10.49 37.87
N SER A 94 0.67 9.51 38.18
CA SER A 94 1.01 8.07 38.16
C SER A 94 1.50 7.56 36.81
N ASP A 95 1.16 8.23 35.70
CA ASP A 95 1.65 7.93 34.34
C ASP A 95 3.19 7.97 34.23
N TRP A 96 3.86 8.61 35.19
CA TRP A 96 5.31 8.77 35.23
C TRP A 96 6.00 7.90 36.30
N ARG A 97 5.29 6.92 36.86
CA ARG A 97 5.82 6.04 37.92
C ARG A 97 7.16 5.44 37.48
N GLY A 98 8.18 5.60 38.32
CA GLY A 98 9.55 5.14 38.06
C GLY A 98 10.43 6.12 37.28
N LYS A 99 9.87 6.98 36.41
CA LYS A 99 10.68 7.88 35.56
C LYS A 99 11.48 8.92 36.34
N PHE A 100 10.95 9.40 37.46
CA PHE A 100 11.53 10.48 38.26
C PHE A 100 12.19 9.97 39.55
N ASP A 101 12.36 8.66 39.69
CA ASP A 101 12.91 8.04 40.90
C ASP A 101 14.36 8.46 41.17
N TYR A 102 15.11 8.88 40.15
CA TYR A 102 16.45 9.46 40.32
C TYR A 102 16.45 10.73 41.20
N LEU A 103 15.31 11.41 41.35
CA LEU A 103 15.16 12.57 42.23
C LEU A 103 14.97 12.19 43.71
N LYS A 104 14.75 10.91 44.04
CA LYS A 104 14.63 10.41 45.41
C LYS A 104 15.88 10.68 46.26
N ASN A 105 17.04 10.84 45.62
CA ASN A 105 18.29 11.24 46.27
C ASN A 105 18.28 12.70 46.76
N TYR A 106 17.37 13.54 46.27
CA TYR A 106 17.31 14.97 46.56
C TYR A 106 16.01 15.37 47.30
N CYS A 107 14.90 14.70 47.02
CA CYS A 107 13.59 14.99 47.64
C CYS A 107 12.68 13.75 47.63
N ASN A 108 11.58 13.77 48.39
CA ASN A 108 10.58 12.71 48.32
C ASN A 108 9.81 12.76 46.99
N VAL A 109 9.60 11.63 46.31
CA VAL A 109 8.85 11.58 45.04
C VAL A 109 7.51 10.87 45.25
N VAL A 110 6.41 11.59 45.05
CA VAL A 110 5.04 11.11 45.25
C VAL A 110 4.31 11.04 43.91
N TYR A 111 3.80 9.85 43.60
CA TYR A 111 2.98 9.59 42.41
C TYR A 111 1.50 9.61 42.77
N LEU A 112 0.74 10.51 42.18
CA LEU A 112 -0.70 10.62 42.38
C LEU A 112 -1.46 9.87 41.28
N GLU A 113 -2.32 8.94 41.68
CA GLU A 113 -3.31 8.30 40.80
C GLU A 113 -4.11 9.35 40.01
N ARG A 114 -4.33 9.08 38.72
CA ARG A 114 -5.16 9.93 37.86
C ARG A 114 -6.57 10.11 38.43
N THR A 115 -7.16 11.27 38.15
CA THR A 115 -8.60 11.44 38.37
C THR A 115 -9.32 10.66 37.27
N LYS A 116 -9.94 9.53 37.62
CA LYS A 116 -10.74 8.72 36.68
C LYS A 116 -11.88 9.58 36.13
N ASN A 117 -12.18 9.45 34.84
CA ASN A 117 -13.23 10.20 34.15
C ASN A 117 -13.10 11.73 34.27
N ILE A 118 -11.89 12.30 34.36
CA ILE A 118 -11.62 13.73 34.16
C ILE A 118 -10.19 13.86 33.62
N SER A 119 -10.04 13.74 32.32
CA SER A 119 -8.81 14.07 31.59
C SER A 119 -9.06 15.27 30.69
N SER A 120 -7.98 15.86 30.17
CA SER A 120 -8.04 16.92 29.16
C SER A 120 -8.98 16.56 28.03
N THR A 121 -9.14 15.27 27.74
CA THR A 121 -10.10 14.74 26.77
C THR A 121 -11.56 15.13 27.08
N GLN A 122 -12.09 14.96 28.29
CA GLN A 122 -13.52 15.26 28.52
C GLN A 122 -13.86 16.76 28.52
N ILE A 123 -12.93 17.64 28.90
CA ILE A 123 -13.16 19.11 28.81
C ILE A 123 -12.84 19.64 27.40
N ARG A 124 -12.05 18.89 26.61
CA ARG A 124 -11.88 19.14 25.18
C ARG A 124 -13.20 18.87 24.42
N GLU A 125 -14.03 17.91 24.83
CA GLU A 125 -15.35 17.66 24.23
C GLU A 125 -16.27 18.90 24.25
N GLU A 126 -16.20 19.74 25.29
CA GLU A 126 -17.08 20.91 25.43
C GLU A 126 -16.59 22.16 24.69
N THR A 127 -15.31 22.21 24.27
CA THR A 127 -14.73 23.40 23.61
C THR A 127 -14.01 23.16 22.28
N ASN A 128 -13.67 21.92 21.88
CA ASN A 128 -13.14 21.59 20.53
C ASN A 128 -13.07 20.06 20.26
N GLN A 129 -13.55 19.63 19.08
CA GLN A 129 -13.53 18.25 18.57
C GLN A 129 -12.25 17.46 18.88
N ILE A 130 -12.39 16.40 19.68
CA ILE A 130 -11.44 15.28 19.71
C ILE A 130 -11.73 14.41 18.50
N PHE A 131 -10.69 14.01 17.79
CA PHE A 131 -10.83 13.04 16.72
C PHE A 131 -10.55 11.65 17.27
N ARG A 132 -11.54 10.77 17.08
CA ARG A 132 -11.48 9.37 17.46
C ARG A 132 -10.75 8.60 16.36
N ILE A 133 -9.69 7.91 16.74
CA ILE A 133 -8.88 7.07 15.86
C ILE A 133 -9.35 5.63 16.03
N GLY A 134 -9.66 5.00 14.90
CA GLY A 134 -9.81 3.56 14.78
C GLY A 134 -8.58 2.92 14.16
N ILE A 135 -8.20 1.74 14.63
CA ILE A 135 -7.11 0.95 14.05
C ILE A 135 -7.70 -0.26 13.31
N ILE A 136 -7.26 -0.49 12.07
CA ILE A 136 -7.54 -1.71 11.31
C ILE A 136 -6.25 -2.51 11.27
N THR A 137 -6.24 -3.68 11.92
CA THR A 137 -5.01 -4.49 12.06
C THR A 137 -5.34 -5.98 12.17
N ASP A 138 -4.46 -6.79 11.61
CA ASP A 138 -4.43 -8.25 11.81
C ASP A 138 -3.32 -8.67 12.78
N ASN A 139 -2.57 -7.70 13.31
CA ASN A 139 -1.46 -7.90 14.25
C ASN A 139 -1.90 -7.55 15.68
N GLN A 140 -1.78 -8.51 16.60
CA GLN A 140 -2.23 -8.39 18.00
C GLN A 140 -1.27 -7.57 18.87
N ASP A 141 -0.03 -7.36 18.45
CA ASP A 141 1.04 -6.82 19.29
C ASP A 141 1.54 -5.42 18.86
N ASP A 142 1.09 -4.88 17.72
CA ASP A 142 1.53 -3.56 17.24
C ASP A 142 0.72 -2.40 17.84
N GLY A 143 1.23 -1.88 18.97
CA GLY A 143 0.66 -0.73 19.68
C GLY A 143 1.28 0.62 19.33
N ASP A 144 2.13 0.75 18.29
CA ASP A 144 2.93 1.97 18.07
C ASP A 144 2.04 3.22 17.94
N MET A 145 0.95 3.11 17.16
CA MET A 145 -0.04 4.18 17.00
C MET A 145 -0.65 4.61 18.35
N ILE A 146 -0.90 3.66 19.26
CA ILE A 146 -1.50 3.92 20.57
C ILE A 146 -0.50 4.63 21.48
N SER A 147 0.77 4.20 21.49
CA SER A 147 1.81 4.87 22.26
C SER A 147 2.07 6.29 21.79
N GLU A 148 2.12 6.51 20.47
CA GLU A 148 2.49 7.79 19.88
C GLU A 148 1.36 8.83 19.97
N THR A 149 0.10 8.40 19.86
CA THR A 149 -1.08 9.27 19.98
C THR A 149 -1.14 9.96 21.34
N ARG A 150 -0.62 9.35 22.42
CA ARG A 150 -0.59 9.94 23.78
C ARG A 150 0.17 11.27 23.85
N PHE A 151 1.04 11.53 22.89
CA PHE A 151 1.88 12.73 22.82
C PHE A 151 1.33 13.83 21.90
N VAL A 152 0.21 13.56 21.20
CA VAL A 152 -0.43 14.49 20.27
C VAL A 152 -1.79 14.90 20.83
N SER A 153 -1.93 16.18 21.19
CA SER A 153 -3.21 16.71 21.68
C SER A 153 -4.29 16.69 20.59
N GLY A 154 -5.51 16.28 20.95
CA GLY A 154 -6.70 16.30 20.08
C GLY A 154 -7.03 14.97 19.42
N LEU A 155 -6.25 13.92 19.67
CA LEU A 155 -6.45 12.57 19.17
C LEU A 155 -6.70 11.59 20.32
N HIS A 156 -7.56 10.61 20.08
CA HIS A 156 -7.81 9.51 21.01
C HIS A 156 -8.04 8.22 20.25
N VAL A 157 -7.31 7.15 20.58
CA VAL A 157 -7.56 5.82 19.99
C VAL A 157 -8.64 5.15 20.81
N GLU A 158 -9.75 4.80 20.17
CA GLU A 158 -10.97 4.31 20.85
C GLU A 158 -11.33 2.88 20.45
N SER A 159 -11.04 2.50 19.20
CA SER A 159 -11.53 1.22 18.66
C SER A 159 -10.54 0.53 17.73
N VAL A 160 -10.74 -0.79 17.60
CA VAL A 160 -10.02 -1.65 16.67
C VAL A 160 -10.98 -2.49 15.83
N PHE A 161 -10.61 -2.75 14.58
CA PHE A 161 -11.30 -3.67 13.67
C PHE A 161 -10.33 -4.70 13.08
N SER A 162 -10.80 -5.94 12.99
CA SER A 162 -10.18 -7.04 12.22
C SER A 162 -11.30 -7.94 11.69
N GLU A 163 -11.08 -8.57 10.54
CA GLU A 163 -11.99 -9.60 10.03
C GLU A 163 -12.00 -10.86 10.93
N ASP A 164 -10.94 -11.08 11.71
CA ASP A 164 -10.89 -12.10 12.75
C ASP A 164 -11.29 -11.49 14.10
N PRO A 165 -12.48 -11.82 14.64
CA PRO A 165 -12.96 -11.28 15.92
C PRO A 165 -12.02 -11.61 17.08
N GLU A 166 -11.29 -12.73 17.04
CA GLU A 166 -10.32 -13.05 18.09
C GLU A 166 -9.14 -12.08 18.09
N ASN A 167 -8.65 -11.68 16.91
CA ASN A 167 -7.58 -10.69 16.78
C ASN A 167 -8.03 -9.33 17.32
N ALA A 168 -9.21 -8.86 16.91
CA ALA A 168 -9.75 -7.57 17.34
C ALA A 168 -9.94 -7.54 18.87
N LYS A 169 -10.51 -8.61 19.45
CA LYS A 169 -10.73 -8.70 20.90
C LYS A 169 -9.43 -8.73 21.69
N LYS A 170 -8.46 -9.55 21.28
CA LYS A 170 -7.14 -9.61 21.96
C LYS A 170 -6.42 -8.28 21.88
N PHE A 171 -6.41 -7.61 20.73
CA PHE A 171 -5.79 -6.30 20.58
C PHE A 171 -6.45 -5.26 21.49
N CYS A 172 -7.78 -5.24 21.53
CA CYS A 172 -8.55 -4.37 22.41
C CYS A 172 -8.25 -4.61 23.89
N ASP A 173 -8.19 -5.87 24.32
CA ASP A 173 -7.85 -6.24 25.70
C ASP A 173 -6.41 -5.87 26.06
N THR A 174 -5.45 -6.15 25.17
CA THR A 174 -4.00 -5.88 25.37
C THR A 174 -3.71 -4.39 25.54
N PHE A 175 -4.36 -3.55 24.74
CA PHE A 175 -4.11 -2.10 24.75
C PHE A 175 -5.16 -1.29 25.51
N GLU A 176 -6.09 -1.98 26.19
CA GLU A 176 -7.16 -1.37 26.99
C GLU A 176 -7.99 -0.35 26.19
N LEU A 177 -8.38 -0.71 24.96
CA LEU A 177 -9.27 0.11 24.12
C LEU A 177 -10.74 0.00 24.56
N ASP A 178 -11.55 0.99 24.22
CA ASP A 178 -12.96 1.05 24.64
C ASP A 178 -13.84 0.03 23.90
N SER A 179 -13.53 -0.27 22.64
CA SER A 179 -14.34 -1.15 21.80
C SER A 179 -13.54 -1.89 20.71
N TRP A 180 -14.11 -3.01 20.26
CA TRP A 180 -13.65 -3.75 19.10
C TRP A 180 -14.82 -4.12 18.20
N HIS A 181 -14.54 -4.30 16.92
CA HIS A 181 -15.55 -4.54 15.89
C HIS A 181 -15.12 -5.65 14.93
N ASP A 182 -16.08 -6.45 14.49
CA ASP A 182 -15.97 -7.44 13.41
C ASP A 182 -16.71 -7.00 12.12
N SER A 183 -17.40 -5.85 12.16
CA SER A 183 -18.11 -5.26 11.04
C SER A 183 -17.55 -3.86 10.75
N MET A 184 -17.04 -3.68 9.53
CA MET A 184 -16.43 -2.44 9.07
C MET A 184 -17.38 -1.24 9.17
N ASP A 185 -18.67 -1.42 8.85
CA ASP A 185 -19.65 -0.33 8.95
C ASP A 185 -19.81 0.16 10.40
N SER A 186 -19.95 -0.78 11.35
CA SER A 186 -20.10 -0.44 12.77
C SER A 186 -18.86 0.26 13.33
N PHE A 187 -17.68 -0.17 12.90
CA PHE A 187 -16.39 0.44 13.24
C PHE A 187 -16.26 1.85 12.67
N LEU A 188 -16.57 2.04 11.39
CA LEU A 188 -16.45 3.34 10.75
C LEU A 188 -17.43 4.36 11.36
N ASP A 189 -18.59 3.93 11.86
CA ASP A 189 -19.58 4.84 12.43
C ASP A 189 -19.12 5.45 13.78
N CYS A 190 -18.21 4.81 14.52
CA CYS A 190 -17.70 5.31 15.81
C CYS A 190 -16.39 6.12 15.73
N VAL A 191 -15.72 6.16 14.58
CA VAL A 191 -14.39 6.82 14.44
C VAL A 191 -14.41 7.99 13.47
N ASP A 192 -13.45 8.91 13.58
CA ASP A 192 -13.29 10.05 12.68
C ASP A 192 -12.07 9.89 11.76
N LEU A 193 -11.03 9.21 12.26
CA LEU A 193 -9.80 8.88 11.54
C LEU A 193 -9.54 7.37 11.63
N VAL A 194 -9.04 6.77 10.54
CA VAL A 194 -8.69 5.36 10.46
C VAL A 194 -7.21 5.19 10.17
N TYR A 195 -6.54 4.35 10.96
CA TYR A 195 -5.19 3.84 10.68
C TYR A 195 -5.27 2.42 10.14
N ILE A 196 -4.71 2.18 8.96
CA ILE A 196 -4.76 0.88 8.27
C ILE A 196 -3.37 0.23 8.30
N HIS A 197 -3.25 -0.81 9.12
CA HIS A 197 -2.04 -1.62 9.32
C HIS A 197 -2.34 -3.10 8.99
N THR A 198 -2.50 -3.39 7.70
CA THR A 198 -2.83 -4.74 7.19
C THR A 198 -1.95 -5.09 5.99
N PRO A 199 -1.98 -6.33 5.47
CA PRO A 199 -1.29 -6.66 4.23
C PRO A 199 -1.73 -5.79 3.04
N ILE A 200 -0.82 -5.46 2.11
CA ILE A 200 -1.09 -4.54 0.98
C ILE A 200 -2.34 -4.92 0.17
N SER A 201 -2.63 -6.21 0.04
CA SER A 201 -3.78 -6.73 -0.70
C SER A 201 -5.14 -6.26 -0.19
N THR A 202 -5.27 -5.89 1.10
CA THR A 202 -6.54 -5.49 1.73
C THR A 202 -6.67 -3.98 1.90
N ARG A 203 -5.55 -3.26 1.94
CA ARG A 203 -5.48 -1.81 2.24
C ARG A 203 -6.39 -0.96 1.36
N TYR A 204 -6.43 -1.20 0.05
CA TYR A 204 -7.30 -0.45 -0.87
C TYR A 204 -8.78 -0.56 -0.49
N ALA A 205 -9.26 -1.76 -0.18
CA ALA A 205 -10.67 -1.98 0.15
C ALA A 205 -11.07 -1.23 1.43
N TYR A 206 -10.24 -1.31 2.47
CA TYR A 206 -10.47 -0.60 3.73
C TYR A 206 -10.37 0.91 3.58
N ALA A 207 -9.33 1.42 2.92
CA ALA A 207 -9.13 2.85 2.68
C ALA A 207 -10.31 3.44 1.90
N ARG A 208 -10.76 2.75 0.84
CA ARG A 208 -11.87 3.20 0.02
C ARG A 208 -13.18 3.27 0.81
N GLN A 209 -13.50 2.25 1.62
CA GLN A 209 -14.70 2.25 2.47
C GLN A 209 -14.66 3.38 3.50
N ALA A 210 -13.52 3.58 4.18
CA ALA A 210 -13.33 4.67 5.14
C ALA A 210 -13.51 6.04 4.47
N LEU A 211 -12.88 6.26 3.31
CA LEU A 211 -13.02 7.50 2.55
C LEU A 211 -14.46 7.73 2.07
N MET A 212 -15.19 6.69 1.65
CA MET A 212 -16.61 6.80 1.27
C MET A 212 -17.50 7.25 2.43
N LYS A 213 -17.17 6.82 3.67
CA LYS A 213 -17.80 7.27 4.91
C LYS A 213 -17.22 8.60 5.44
N LYS A 214 -16.43 9.31 4.61
CA LYS A 214 -15.81 10.61 4.92
C LYS A 214 -14.91 10.57 6.15
N LYS A 215 -14.15 9.49 6.31
CA LYS A 215 -13.14 9.37 7.37
C LYS A 215 -11.77 9.80 6.86
N TYR A 216 -10.98 10.38 7.75
CA TYR A 216 -9.56 10.63 7.49
C TYR A 216 -8.80 9.30 7.49
N VAL A 217 -7.78 9.16 6.64
CA VAL A 217 -7.07 7.86 6.48
C VAL A 217 -5.56 8.05 6.60
N ILE A 218 -4.94 7.25 7.46
CA ILE A 218 -3.51 6.97 7.48
C ILE A 218 -3.36 5.50 7.09
N CYS A 219 -2.62 5.20 6.04
CA CYS A 219 -2.43 3.84 5.56
C CYS A 219 -0.94 3.51 5.51
N ASP A 220 -0.54 2.31 5.91
CA ASP A 220 0.81 1.86 5.62
C ASP A 220 1.14 1.94 4.13
N GLY A 221 2.34 2.44 3.82
CA GLY A 221 2.78 2.67 2.46
C GLY A 221 3.43 1.42 1.83
N PRO A 222 3.18 1.12 0.54
CA PRO A 222 2.15 1.73 -0.29
C PRO A 222 0.74 1.20 0.07
N ALA A 223 -0.29 2.04 -0.11
CA ALA A 223 -1.67 1.62 0.11
C ALA A 223 -2.20 0.62 -0.95
N THR A 224 -1.58 0.59 -2.13
CA THR A 224 -1.91 -0.35 -3.23
C THR A 224 -0.70 -0.53 -4.16
N LEU A 225 -0.73 -1.59 -4.97
CA LEU A 225 0.24 -1.85 -6.04
C LEU A 225 -0.25 -1.38 -7.41
N LEU A 226 -1.49 -0.89 -7.52
CA LEU A 226 -2.10 -0.48 -8.78
C LEU A 226 -2.26 1.04 -8.81
N HIS A 227 -1.69 1.70 -9.82
CA HIS A 227 -1.69 3.15 -9.93
C HIS A 227 -3.11 3.74 -9.96
N TRP A 228 -4.01 3.15 -10.73
CA TRP A 228 -5.40 3.62 -10.82
C TRP A 228 -6.15 3.52 -9.48
N GLN A 229 -5.81 2.54 -8.63
CA GLN A 229 -6.40 2.42 -7.29
C GLN A 229 -5.91 3.54 -6.39
N GLN A 230 -4.63 3.90 -6.49
CA GLN A 230 -4.09 5.03 -5.74
C GLN A 230 -4.75 6.34 -6.17
N GLU A 231 -4.93 6.54 -7.49
CA GLU A 231 -5.66 7.70 -8.00
C GLU A 231 -7.12 7.74 -7.54
N ASP A 232 -7.84 6.61 -7.54
CA ASP A 232 -9.20 6.50 -7.03
C ASP A 232 -9.28 6.93 -5.56
N LEU A 233 -8.37 6.44 -4.70
CA LEU A 233 -8.34 6.82 -3.28
C LEU A 233 -8.05 8.32 -3.09
N LEU A 234 -7.05 8.87 -3.77
CA LEU A 234 -6.69 10.29 -3.65
C LEU A 234 -7.81 11.22 -4.17
N GLN A 235 -8.48 10.85 -5.27
CA GLN A 235 -9.63 11.58 -5.79
C GLN A 235 -10.83 11.50 -4.84
N LEU A 236 -11.10 10.32 -4.28
CA LEU A 236 -12.18 10.10 -3.33
C LEU A 236 -11.97 10.92 -2.05
N ALA A 237 -10.75 10.98 -1.54
CA ALA A 237 -10.38 11.81 -0.40
C ALA A 237 -10.69 13.30 -0.66
N GLY A 238 -10.21 13.83 -1.79
CA GLY A 238 -10.48 15.21 -2.20
C GLY A 238 -11.98 15.52 -2.38
N LYS A 239 -12.72 14.60 -3.01
CA LYS A 239 -14.17 14.74 -3.20
C LYS A 239 -14.93 14.78 -1.88
N ASN A 240 -14.50 13.98 -0.91
CA ASN A 240 -15.15 13.86 0.39
C ASN A 240 -14.60 14.85 1.44
N GLN A 241 -13.73 15.78 1.02
CA GLN A 241 -13.13 16.82 1.89
C GLN A 241 -12.37 16.23 3.09
N VAL A 242 -11.68 15.12 2.84
CA VAL A 242 -10.81 14.45 3.82
C VAL A 242 -9.42 14.27 3.22
N VAL A 243 -8.45 13.93 4.07
CA VAL A 243 -7.08 13.64 3.66
C VAL A 243 -6.79 12.15 3.84
N MET A 244 -6.12 11.57 2.85
CA MET A 244 -5.45 10.28 2.96
C MET A 244 -3.94 10.50 2.89
N VAL A 245 -3.19 9.78 3.73
CA VAL A 245 -1.71 9.77 3.68
C VAL A 245 -1.16 8.35 3.74
N ASP A 246 -0.12 8.10 2.95
CA ASP A 246 0.75 6.94 3.13
C ASP A 246 1.67 7.20 4.35
N LYS A 247 1.82 6.21 5.23
CA LYS A 247 2.68 6.26 6.43
C LYS A 247 4.15 6.16 6.02
N ILE A 248 4.70 7.28 5.56
CA ILE A 248 6.14 7.46 5.34
C ILE A 248 6.66 8.47 6.36
N VAL A 249 6.99 7.99 7.57
CA VAL A 249 7.36 8.82 8.73
C VAL A 249 8.49 9.80 8.40
N LEU A 250 9.47 9.37 7.62
CA LEU A 250 10.59 10.20 7.16
C LEU A 250 10.16 11.57 6.61
N ALA A 251 9.04 11.63 5.89
CA ALA A 251 8.52 12.86 5.29
C ALA A 251 8.17 13.94 6.31
N TYR A 252 7.89 13.54 7.55
CA TYR A 252 7.46 14.39 8.65
C TYR A 252 8.61 14.74 9.61
N LEU A 253 9.77 14.09 9.47
CA LEU A 253 10.93 14.38 10.29
C LEU A 253 11.56 15.72 9.91
N ARG A 254 11.91 16.51 10.95
CA ARG A 254 12.55 17.83 10.77
C ARG A 254 13.88 17.72 10.04
N ALA A 255 14.69 16.70 10.35
CA ALA A 255 15.98 16.47 9.73
C ALA A 255 15.86 16.30 8.21
N PHE A 256 14.88 15.50 7.76
CA PHE A 256 14.63 15.27 6.34
C PHE A 256 14.08 16.53 5.65
N THR A 257 13.17 17.25 6.29
CA THR A 257 12.66 18.53 5.74
C THR A 257 13.81 19.53 5.52
N GLN A 258 14.71 19.67 6.50
CA GLN A 258 15.87 20.54 6.39
C GLN A 258 16.87 20.07 5.32
N LEU A 259 17.09 18.76 5.21
CA LEU A 259 17.90 18.17 4.15
C LEU A 259 17.37 18.57 2.77
N VAL A 260 16.07 18.37 2.52
CA VAL A 260 15.43 18.72 1.25
C VAL A 260 15.61 20.21 0.94
N TRP A 261 15.41 21.08 1.94
CA TRP A 261 15.56 22.53 1.77
C TRP A 261 17.00 22.94 1.44
N LEU A 262 17.99 22.42 2.15
CA LEU A 262 19.40 22.74 1.92
C LEU A 262 19.89 22.23 0.57
N LEU A 263 19.49 21.02 0.18
CA LEU A 263 19.83 20.46 -1.12
C LEU A 263 19.20 21.27 -2.26
N ARG A 264 17.92 21.65 -2.14
CA ARG A 264 17.25 22.54 -3.12
C ARG A 264 17.84 23.96 -3.12
N GLY A 265 18.37 24.42 -1.99
CA GLY A 265 19.14 25.65 -1.87
C GLY A 265 20.56 25.57 -2.46
N GLY A 266 20.95 24.42 -3.02
CA GLY A 266 22.21 24.24 -3.73
C GLY A 266 23.42 23.99 -2.82
N LEU A 267 23.22 23.48 -1.59
CA LEU A 267 24.28 23.14 -0.63
C LEU A 267 25.44 22.36 -1.26
N ILE A 268 25.13 21.41 -2.14
CA ILE A 268 26.11 20.57 -2.86
C ILE A 268 26.11 20.80 -4.38
N GLY A 269 25.57 21.94 -4.85
CA GLY A 269 25.35 22.19 -6.27
C GLY A 269 24.18 21.38 -6.85
N SER A 270 24.23 21.07 -8.14
CA SER A 270 23.21 20.24 -8.81
C SER A 270 23.37 18.78 -8.38
N ILE A 271 22.27 18.13 -8.02
CA ILE A 271 22.28 16.71 -7.61
C ILE A 271 22.53 15.84 -8.85
N LEU A 272 23.52 14.96 -8.75
CA LEU A 272 23.91 14.00 -9.79
C LEU A 272 23.37 12.59 -9.48
N ASN A 273 23.42 12.19 -8.21
CA ASN A 273 22.98 10.87 -7.78
C ASN A 273 22.31 10.91 -6.41
N VAL A 274 21.21 10.16 -6.25
CA VAL A 274 20.63 9.81 -4.94
C VAL A 274 20.69 8.30 -4.81
N SER A 275 21.47 7.81 -3.86
CA SER A 275 21.61 6.39 -3.55
C SER A 275 21.01 6.09 -2.20
N CYS A 276 20.19 5.05 -2.08
CA CYS A 276 19.72 4.58 -0.79
C CYS A 276 19.66 3.04 -0.73
N SER A 277 19.96 2.49 0.45
CA SER A 277 19.87 1.07 0.76
C SER A 277 19.00 0.83 2.00
N ILE A 278 18.13 -0.17 1.97
CA ILE A 278 17.34 -0.64 3.11
C ILE A 278 17.47 -2.16 3.24
N SER A 279 17.71 -2.63 4.46
CA SER A 279 17.70 -4.07 4.81
C SER A 279 16.57 -4.36 5.80
N SER A 280 15.83 -5.46 5.61
CA SER A 280 14.74 -5.82 6.53
C SER A 280 15.24 -6.19 7.94
N ARG A 281 16.54 -6.49 8.10
CA ARG A 281 17.15 -6.68 9.43
C ARG A 281 17.11 -5.43 10.30
N GLU A 282 17.05 -4.26 9.67
CA GLU A 282 17.06 -2.95 10.34
C GLU A 282 15.71 -2.23 10.18
N TYR A 283 14.92 -2.58 9.16
CA TYR A 283 13.63 -1.96 8.88
C TYR A 283 12.50 -2.60 9.70
N GLU A 284 11.43 -1.85 9.94
CA GLU A 284 10.28 -2.27 10.77
C GLU A 284 9.42 -3.37 10.13
N SER A 285 9.66 -3.69 8.85
CA SER A 285 8.87 -4.64 8.06
C SER A 285 9.75 -5.50 7.17
N ASP A 286 9.40 -6.78 7.06
CA ASP A 286 10.02 -7.69 6.09
C ASP A 286 9.49 -7.53 4.65
N ASP A 287 8.47 -6.69 4.45
CA ASP A 287 7.93 -6.43 3.12
C ASP A 287 8.85 -5.52 2.29
N MET A 288 9.49 -6.12 1.28
CA MET A 288 10.33 -5.40 0.32
C MET A 288 9.60 -4.31 -0.45
N THR A 289 8.29 -4.43 -0.64
CA THR A 289 7.50 -3.42 -1.37
C THR A 289 7.39 -2.14 -0.54
N SER A 290 7.12 -2.26 0.75
CA SER A 290 7.09 -1.14 1.69
C SER A 290 8.45 -0.44 1.78
N MET A 291 9.55 -1.20 1.89
CA MET A 291 10.92 -0.66 1.83
C MET A 291 11.15 0.12 0.52
N LEU A 292 10.75 -0.47 -0.61
CA LEU A 292 10.90 0.15 -1.92
C LEU A 292 10.09 1.45 -2.05
N ALA A 293 8.88 1.51 -1.49
CA ALA A 293 8.06 2.72 -1.52
C ALA A 293 8.74 3.90 -0.81
N VAL A 294 9.34 3.67 0.36
CA VAL A 294 10.10 4.70 1.11
C VAL A 294 11.34 5.14 0.32
N SER A 295 12.06 4.21 -0.30
CA SER A 295 13.22 4.52 -1.14
C SER A 295 12.85 5.34 -2.38
N ILE A 296 11.80 4.97 -3.10
CA ILE A 296 11.32 5.72 -4.28
C ILE A 296 10.85 7.11 -3.84
N PHE A 297 10.13 7.23 -2.72
CA PHE A 297 9.71 8.52 -2.18
C PHE A 297 10.88 9.49 -2.04
N VAL A 298 11.99 9.06 -1.41
CA VAL A 298 13.16 9.92 -1.21
C VAL A 298 13.78 10.36 -2.54
N VAL A 299 13.96 9.42 -3.47
CA VAL A 299 14.52 9.72 -4.80
C VAL A 299 13.64 10.75 -5.51
N LEU A 300 12.32 10.56 -5.53
CA LEU A 300 11.37 11.49 -6.14
C LEU A 300 11.35 12.85 -5.43
N LYS A 301 11.45 12.88 -4.09
CA LYS A 301 11.43 14.13 -3.31
C LYS A 301 12.61 15.03 -3.64
N LEU A 302 13.77 14.42 -3.90
CA LEU A 302 15.04 15.12 -4.17
C LEU A 302 15.26 15.40 -5.66
N LEU A 303 14.96 14.46 -6.55
CA LEU A 303 15.21 14.58 -8.00
C LEU A 303 14.00 15.07 -8.80
N GLY A 304 12.80 15.03 -8.22
CA GLY A 304 11.54 15.39 -8.87
C GLY A 304 10.80 14.21 -9.48
N LEU A 305 9.70 14.48 -10.18
CA LEU A 305 8.77 13.46 -10.71
C LEU A 305 9.05 13.02 -12.15
N SER A 306 9.94 13.72 -12.85
CA SER A 306 10.26 13.49 -14.27
C SER A 306 11.23 12.30 -14.46
N CYS A 307 10.85 11.14 -13.94
CA CYS A 307 11.57 9.89 -14.16
C CYS A 307 11.34 9.44 -15.62
N LEU A 308 12.41 9.28 -16.38
CA LEU A 308 12.40 8.90 -17.80
C LEU A 308 12.28 7.40 -17.97
N SER A 309 12.94 6.62 -17.12
CA SER A 309 12.86 5.16 -17.14
C SER A 309 13.27 4.56 -15.79
N VAL A 310 12.73 3.37 -15.53
CA VAL A 310 13.11 2.55 -14.38
C VAL A 310 13.52 1.15 -14.81
N SER A 311 14.51 0.58 -14.11
CA SER A 311 14.97 -0.79 -14.30
C SER A 311 15.27 -1.45 -12.96
N LYS A 312 15.24 -2.78 -12.92
CA LYS A 312 15.58 -3.57 -11.73
C LYS A 312 16.42 -4.80 -12.04
N THR A 313 17.22 -5.18 -11.07
CA THR A 313 18.06 -6.37 -11.05
C THR A 313 17.78 -7.15 -9.77
N PRO A 314 16.89 -8.15 -9.80
CA PRO A 314 16.59 -8.98 -8.64
C PRO A 314 17.60 -10.12 -8.47
N LEU A 315 17.77 -10.57 -7.24
CA LEU A 315 18.53 -11.76 -6.84
C LEU A 315 17.60 -12.68 -6.04
N TYR A 316 17.62 -13.96 -6.38
CA TYR A 316 16.81 -15.00 -5.76
C TYR A 316 17.69 -15.98 -4.99
N ASP A 317 17.15 -16.58 -3.92
CA ASP A 317 17.78 -17.69 -3.21
C ASP A 317 17.52 -19.04 -3.91
N GLU A 318 18.03 -20.13 -3.32
CA GLU A 318 17.86 -21.50 -3.81
C GLU A 318 16.39 -21.94 -3.85
N ASP A 319 15.54 -21.36 -3.00
CA ASP A 319 14.09 -21.63 -2.93
C ASP A 319 13.28 -20.75 -3.91
N GLY A 320 13.95 -19.93 -4.72
CA GLY A 320 13.32 -19.05 -5.70
C GLY A 320 12.66 -17.79 -5.10
N ARG A 321 12.96 -17.46 -3.84
CA ARG A 321 12.47 -16.23 -3.18
C ARG A 321 13.40 -15.07 -3.46
N MET A 322 12.85 -13.89 -3.73
CA MET A 322 13.66 -12.70 -3.96
C MET A 322 14.28 -12.25 -2.62
N VAL A 323 15.61 -12.23 -2.54
CA VAL A 323 16.36 -11.88 -1.31
C VAL A 323 17.04 -10.52 -1.39
N TYR A 324 17.24 -10.01 -2.60
CA TYR A 324 17.83 -8.70 -2.85
C TYR A 324 17.37 -8.16 -4.20
N GLN A 325 17.25 -6.85 -4.33
CA GLN A 325 17.02 -6.18 -5.60
C GLN A 325 17.73 -4.83 -5.63
N GLN A 326 18.26 -4.50 -6.80
CA GLN A 326 18.80 -3.19 -7.11
C GLN A 326 17.96 -2.53 -8.20
N ILE A 327 17.62 -1.26 -8.02
CA ILE A 327 16.74 -0.51 -8.90
C ILE A 327 17.46 0.78 -9.33
N PHE A 328 17.33 1.11 -10.62
CA PHE A 328 17.85 2.34 -11.20
C PHE A 328 16.71 3.18 -11.76
N LEU A 329 16.64 4.43 -11.33
CA LEU A 329 15.72 5.45 -11.84
C LEU A 329 16.53 6.48 -12.63
N HIS A 330 16.20 6.65 -13.91
CA HIS A 330 16.88 7.60 -14.77
C HIS A 330 16.10 8.90 -14.88
N PHE A 331 16.76 10.02 -14.62
CA PHE A 331 16.23 11.38 -14.81
C PHE A 331 17.07 12.11 -15.86
N PRO A 332 16.62 13.26 -16.40
CA PRO A 332 17.35 13.96 -17.46
C PRO A 332 18.82 14.26 -17.17
N ASN A 333 19.16 14.60 -15.92
CA ASN A 333 20.52 15.00 -15.53
C ASN A 333 21.01 14.30 -14.24
N SER A 334 20.32 13.26 -13.79
CA SER A 334 20.61 12.61 -12.50
C SER A 334 20.13 11.17 -12.50
N ILE A 335 20.65 10.38 -11.55
CA ILE A 335 20.30 8.96 -11.39
C ILE A 335 19.85 8.72 -9.95
N GLY A 336 18.80 7.92 -9.76
CA GLY A 336 18.43 7.33 -8.49
C GLY A 336 18.88 5.87 -8.44
N THR A 337 19.57 5.47 -7.37
CA THR A 337 19.95 4.08 -7.12
C THR A 337 19.32 3.60 -5.83
N ILE A 338 18.58 2.50 -5.89
CA ILE A 338 17.90 1.92 -4.73
C ILE A 338 18.38 0.48 -4.56
N GLN A 339 18.66 0.09 -3.32
CA GLN A 339 19.02 -1.28 -2.94
C GLN A 339 18.10 -1.74 -1.82
N VAL A 340 17.40 -2.87 -2.00
CA VAL A 340 16.49 -3.43 -0.99
C VAL A 340 16.81 -4.91 -0.82
N GLY A 341 16.91 -5.40 0.42
CA GLY A 341 17.17 -6.82 0.68
C GLY A 341 16.64 -7.31 2.03
N THR A 342 16.41 -8.62 2.13
CA THR A 342 15.92 -9.30 3.36
C THR A 342 17.02 -10.09 4.07
N ALA A 343 18.07 -10.50 3.37
CA ALA A 343 19.13 -11.38 3.92
C ALA A 343 20.56 -10.81 3.82
N ALA A 344 20.75 -9.69 3.12
CA ALA A 344 22.08 -9.12 2.89
C ALA A 344 22.58 -8.33 4.11
N GLY A 345 23.85 -8.54 4.49
CA GLY A 345 24.56 -7.69 5.47
C GLY A 345 24.92 -6.31 4.93
N SER A 346 24.09 -5.74 4.03
CA SER A 346 24.26 -4.38 3.55
C SER A 346 23.86 -3.42 4.66
N THR A 347 24.74 -2.47 5.00
CA THR A 347 24.37 -1.35 5.87
C THR A 347 23.34 -0.49 5.17
N SER A 348 22.23 -0.18 5.85
CA SER A 348 21.24 0.74 5.31
C SER A 348 21.84 2.14 5.32
N LYS A 349 21.89 2.83 4.19
CA LYS A 349 22.46 4.18 4.14
C LYS A 349 21.83 4.98 3.02
N MET A 350 21.93 6.29 3.14
CA MET A 350 21.53 7.22 2.08
C MET A 350 22.69 8.16 1.75
N GLU A 351 22.98 8.32 0.47
CA GLU A 351 24.00 9.20 -0.06
C GLU A 351 23.41 10.07 -1.16
N VAL A 352 23.70 11.37 -1.12
CA VAL A 352 23.35 12.32 -2.17
C VAL A 352 24.63 12.96 -2.69
N ILE A 353 24.92 12.78 -3.96
CA ILE A 353 26.11 13.32 -4.63
C ILE A 353 25.69 14.47 -5.52
N GLY A 354 26.36 15.61 -5.39
CA GLY A 354 26.16 16.79 -6.22
C GLY A 354 27.46 17.27 -6.85
N THR A 355 27.37 18.27 -7.72
CA THR A 355 28.52 18.81 -8.46
C THR A 355 29.57 19.49 -7.59
N ARG A 356 29.22 19.91 -6.35
CA ARG A 356 30.09 20.65 -5.43
C ARG A 356 30.15 20.02 -4.04
N GLY A 357 29.83 18.74 -3.91
CA GLY A 357 29.85 18.07 -2.61
C GLY A 357 28.96 16.83 -2.53
N ARG A 358 28.85 16.30 -1.32
CA ARG A 358 27.97 15.16 -1.01
C ARG A 358 27.34 15.28 0.37
N VAL A 359 26.20 14.62 0.54
CA VAL A 359 25.55 14.41 1.84
C VAL A 359 25.45 12.91 2.12
N MET A 360 25.75 12.52 3.36
CA MET A 360 25.66 11.15 3.87
C MET A 360 24.71 11.09 5.06
N ILE A 361 23.88 10.05 5.09
CA ILE A 361 23.07 9.63 6.22
C ILE A 361 23.41 8.16 6.47
N PRO A 362 24.23 7.86 7.50
CA PRO A 362 24.56 6.49 7.86
C PRO A 362 23.41 5.88 8.65
N ASP A 363 23.05 4.63 8.35
CA ASP A 363 22.16 3.75 9.12
C ASP A 363 20.74 4.33 9.37
N ASN A 364 19.72 3.47 9.38
CA ASN A 364 18.35 3.84 9.79
C ASN A 364 17.84 5.18 9.19
N TRP A 365 18.13 5.46 7.91
CA TRP A 365 17.94 6.79 7.33
C TRP A 365 16.46 7.20 7.20
N TRP A 366 15.53 6.25 7.27
CA TRP A 366 14.08 6.50 7.36
C TRP A 366 13.66 7.10 8.73
N HIS A 367 14.52 6.97 9.75
CA HIS A 367 14.43 7.58 11.07
C HIS A 367 15.60 8.54 11.32
N MET A 368 15.97 9.32 10.29
CA MET A 368 17.16 10.17 10.39
C MET A 368 17.01 11.27 11.45
N GLY A 369 17.93 11.29 12.41
CA GLY A 369 18.15 12.41 13.33
C GLY A 369 19.24 13.38 12.87
N TYR A 370 20.09 13.00 11.93
CA TYR A 370 21.15 13.87 11.45
C TYR A 370 21.58 13.52 10.03
N PHE A 371 22.35 14.43 9.41
CA PHE A 371 23.07 14.15 8.17
C PHE A 371 24.40 14.91 8.15
N GLU A 372 25.34 14.39 7.36
CA GLU A 372 26.69 14.92 7.23
C GLU A 372 26.91 15.45 5.81
N ALA A 373 27.32 16.71 5.69
CA ALA A 373 27.59 17.35 4.41
C ALA A 373 29.08 17.65 4.24
N MET A 374 29.65 17.21 3.13
CA MET A 374 30.97 17.58 2.67
C MET A 374 30.80 18.48 1.44
N VAL A 375 31.16 19.76 1.56
CA VAL A 375 31.02 20.75 0.50
C VAL A 375 32.40 21.16 0.01
N GLU A 376 32.56 21.31 -1.30
CA GLU A 376 33.79 21.75 -1.94
C GLU A 376 34.27 23.09 -1.35
N GLY A 377 35.57 23.18 -1.06
CA GLY A 377 36.18 24.35 -0.41
C GLY A 377 35.97 24.42 1.11
N SER A 378 35.17 23.54 1.71
CA SER A 378 35.10 23.38 3.18
C SER A 378 36.13 22.35 3.63
N PRO A 379 37.10 22.70 4.49
CA PRO A 379 38.07 21.74 5.03
C PRO A 379 37.45 20.79 6.07
N THR A 380 36.20 21.02 6.48
CA THR A 380 35.53 20.28 7.55
C THR A 380 34.19 19.71 7.10
N LEU A 381 33.93 18.49 7.56
CA LEU A 381 32.62 17.84 7.50
C LEU A 381 31.64 18.61 8.39
N LYS A 382 30.50 19.02 7.83
CA LYS A 382 29.44 19.68 8.60
C LYS A 382 28.36 18.66 8.97
N ARG A 383 28.10 18.50 10.26
CA ARG A 383 27.02 17.66 10.77
C ARG A 383 25.83 18.53 11.17
N TYR A 384 24.64 18.18 10.68
CA TYR A 384 23.38 18.80 11.05
C TYR A 384 22.57 17.80 11.85
N SER A 385 22.38 18.06 13.15
CA SER A 385 21.69 17.16 14.08
C SER A 385 20.36 17.76 14.53
N PHE A 386 19.34 16.92 14.58
CA PHE A 386 17.98 17.22 14.98
C PHE A 386 17.47 16.04 15.81
N ASN A 387 17.07 16.32 17.04
CA ASN A 387 16.44 15.29 17.85
C ASN A 387 14.98 15.14 17.42
N PHE A 388 14.49 13.90 17.46
CA PHE A 388 13.08 13.57 17.46
C PHE A 388 12.85 12.43 18.44
N GLU A 389 11.59 12.16 18.79
CA GLU A 389 11.20 11.29 19.90
C GLU A 389 10.29 10.17 19.38
N GLY A 390 10.36 9.01 20.04
CA GLY A 390 9.55 7.84 19.71
C GLY A 390 9.84 7.27 18.32
N SER A 391 8.83 6.68 17.69
CA SER A 391 8.92 6.17 16.30
C SER A 391 8.83 7.27 15.25
N GLY A 392 8.71 8.54 15.64
CA GLY A 392 8.47 9.65 14.71
C GLY A 392 7.04 9.72 14.16
N LEU A 393 6.21 8.70 14.38
CA LEU A 393 4.80 8.68 13.96
C LEU A 393 4.00 9.86 14.55
N ARG A 394 4.33 10.32 15.77
CA ARG A 394 3.72 11.53 16.35
C ARG A 394 3.83 12.79 15.49
N TYR A 395 4.87 12.92 14.66
CA TYR A 395 5.03 14.08 13.77
C TYR A 395 4.10 13.99 12.56
N LEU A 396 3.83 12.77 12.08
CA LEU A 396 2.78 12.52 11.08
C LEU A 396 1.41 12.86 11.68
N LEU A 397 1.11 12.37 12.88
CA LEU A 397 -0.15 12.66 13.58
C LEU A 397 -0.33 14.16 13.86
N GLN A 398 0.76 14.85 14.21
CA GLN A 398 0.76 16.29 14.37
C GLN A 398 0.37 16.99 13.07
N GLU A 399 1.03 16.66 11.96
CA GLU A 399 0.71 17.23 10.65
C GLU A 399 -0.72 16.88 10.23
N MET A 400 -1.20 15.67 10.56
CA MET A 400 -2.58 15.26 10.33
C MET A 400 -3.57 16.20 11.02
N MET A 401 -3.34 16.53 12.28
CA MET A 401 -4.17 17.49 13.02
C MET A 401 -4.14 18.90 12.40
N ILE A 402 -2.99 19.34 11.91
CA ILE A 402 -2.86 20.63 11.21
C ILE A 402 -3.71 20.60 9.93
N MET A 403 -3.60 19.53 9.13
CA MET A 403 -4.34 19.39 7.88
C MET A 403 -5.86 19.32 8.11
N ILE A 404 -6.30 18.64 9.16
CA ILE A 404 -7.71 18.57 9.58
C ILE A 404 -8.22 19.96 9.96
N HIS A 405 -7.48 20.70 10.79
CA HIS A 405 -7.86 22.03 11.26
C HIS A 405 -7.89 23.07 10.13
N ASP A 406 -6.93 23.00 9.21
CA ASP A 406 -6.83 23.87 8.03
C ASP A 406 -7.82 23.47 6.91
N HIS A 407 -8.65 22.44 7.11
CA HIS A 407 -9.57 21.88 6.10
C HIS A 407 -8.87 21.55 4.79
N ARG A 408 -7.66 21.00 4.86
CA ARG A 408 -6.90 20.58 3.67
C ARG A 408 -7.46 19.30 3.10
N THR A 409 -7.28 19.12 1.80
CA THR A 409 -7.64 17.90 1.05
C THR A 409 -6.42 17.19 0.46
N GLU A 410 -5.23 17.69 0.74
CA GLU A 410 -3.96 17.14 0.26
C GLU A 410 -2.89 17.29 1.35
N CYS A 411 -1.97 16.33 1.40
CA CYS A 411 -0.87 16.33 2.34
C CYS A 411 0.22 17.33 1.99
N SER A 412 0.71 18.04 3.01
CA SER A 412 1.74 19.08 2.89
C SER A 412 3.16 18.52 2.76
N ARG A 413 3.37 17.26 3.17
CA ARG A 413 4.68 16.59 3.22
C ARG A 413 4.88 15.59 2.10
N ILE A 414 3.84 14.85 1.75
CA ILE A 414 3.80 13.88 0.65
C ILE A 414 2.66 14.31 -0.27
N PHE A 415 2.98 14.95 -1.39
CA PHE A 415 1.94 15.43 -2.30
C PHE A 415 1.24 14.26 -2.98
N ASN A 416 -0.02 14.45 -3.40
CA ASN A 416 -0.82 13.41 -4.05
C ASN A 416 -0.12 12.87 -5.31
N ARG A 417 0.52 13.77 -6.07
CA ARG A 417 1.34 13.42 -7.24
C ARG A 417 2.59 12.59 -6.89
N GLU A 418 3.19 12.80 -5.71
CA GLU A 418 4.34 12.02 -5.25
C GLU A 418 3.88 10.62 -4.85
N SER A 419 2.82 10.52 -4.05
CA SER A 419 2.19 9.26 -3.66
C SER A 419 1.76 8.43 -4.87
N SER A 420 1.05 9.05 -5.83
CA SER A 420 0.61 8.41 -7.07
C SER A 420 1.80 7.92 -7.93
N LYS A 421 2.86 8.73 -8.05
CA LYS A 421 4.06 8.38 -8.82
C LYS A 421 4.87 7.23 -8.19
N ILE A 422 4.88 7.11 -6.86
CA ILE A 422 5.50 5.97 -6.17
C ILE A 422 4.84 4.67 -6.63
N VAL A 423 3.50 4.60 -6.59
CA VAL A 423 2.76 3.41 -6.98
C VAL A 423 2.91 3.13 -8.48
N GLU A 424 2.90 4.15 -9.33
CA GLU A 424 3.15 4.02 -10.78
C GLU A 424 4.49 3.32 -11.07
N LEU A 425 5.56 3.74 -10.40
CA LEU A 425 6.89 3.18 -10.59
C LEU A 425 7.04 1.78 -10.01
N ILE A 426 6.39 1.49 -8.87
CA ILE A 426 6.32 0.14 -8.32
C ILE A 426 5.59 -0.80 -9.28
N GLU A 427 4.45 -0.36 -9.81
CA GLU A 427 3.67 -1.12 -10.79
C GLU A 427 4.50 -1.39 -12.06
N GLU A 428 5.18 -0.38 -12.62
CA GLU A 428 6.06 -0.55 -13.78
C GLU A 428 7.19 -1.54 -13.51
N LEU A 429 7.80 -1.48 -12.31
CA LEU A 429 8.84 -2.41 -11.87
C LEU A 429 8.33 -3.85 -11.69
N GLN A 430 7.07 -4.02 -11.28
CA GLN A 430 6.44 -5.34 -11.18
C GLN A 430 6.07 -5.89 -12.55
N GLN A 431 5.51 -5.07 -13.44
CA GLN A 431 5.17 -5.45 -14.81
C GLN A 431 6.41 -5.82 -15.63
N LYS A 432 7.54 -5.10 -15.44
CA LYS A 432 8.84 -5.44 -16.05
C LYS A 432 9.50 -6.70 -15.45
N ALA A 433 9.10 -7.12 -14.24
CA ALA A 433 9.50 -8.42 -13.68
C ALA A 433 8.84 -9.58 -14.41
N THR A 434 7.58 -9.40 -14.79
CA THR A 434 6.83 -10.28 -15.67
C THR A 434 7.22 -10.05 -17.12
N ASN A 435 8.52 -10.20 -17.41
CA ASN A 435 9.01 -10.26 -18.79
C ASN A 435 8.65 -11.59 -19.49
N ASN A 436 7.67 -12.34 -18.97
CA ASN A 436 6.83 -13.23 -19.76
C ASN A 436 5.56 -12.47 -20.16
N LEU A 437 5.70 -11.44 -21.00
CA LEU A 437 4.55 -10.87 -21.68
C LEU A 437 4.00 -11.99 -22.57
N TRP A 438 2.83 -12.53 -22.25
CA TRP A 438 2.21 -13.65 -22.99
C TRP A 438 2.08 -13.36 -24.49
N TYR A 439 2.01 -12.08 -24.84
CA TYR A 439 1.97 -11.60 -26.21
C TYR A 439 3.35 -11.43 -26.84
N GLN A 440 4.47 -11.90 -26.27
CA GLN A 440 5.75 -12.00 -27.00
C GLN A 440 5.66 -13.00 -28.16
N THR A 441 4.77 -14.00 -28.03
CA THR A 441 4.49 -14.94 -29.10
C THR A 441 3.37 -14.40 -29.97
N ASN A 442 3.64 -14.25 -31.27
CA ASN A 442 2.66 -13.78 -32.26
C ASN A 442 1.70 -14.88 -32.74
N LEU A 443 1.74 -16.08 -32.13
CA LEU A 443 0.96 -17.22 -32.54
C LEU A 443 0.30 -17.92 -31.35
N ALA A 444 -1.03 -17.92 -31.34
CA ALA A 444 -1.85 -18.63 -30.38
C ALA A 444 -2.50 -19.86 -31.03
N ALA A 445 -2.34 -21.03 -30.39
CA ALA A 445 -2.90 -22.29 -30.86
C ALA A 445 -4.33 -22.49 -30.35
N LYS A 446 -5.29 -22.36 -31.27
CA LYS A 446 -6.72 -22.42 -31.02
C LYS A 446 -7.16 -23.82 -30.66
N GLY A 447 -7.89 -23.97 -29.55
CA GLY A 447 -8.34 -25.26 -29.03
C GLY A 447 -7.20 -26.27 -28.82
N PHE A 448 -6.06 -25.78 -28.33
CA PHE A 448 -4.76 -26.47 -28.19
C PHE A 448 -4.08 -26.87 -29.50
N GLY A 449 -4.56 -26.37 -30.65
CA GLY A 449 -3.96 -26.60 -31.96
C GLY A 449 -4.45 -27.88 -32.66
N LEU A 450 -3.97 -28.08 -33.88
CA LEU A 450 -4.32 -29.20 -34.76
C LEU A 450 -3.68 -30.50 -34.26
N CYS A 451 -4.48 -31.50 -33.93
CA CYS A 451 -4.02 -32.84 -33.53
C CYS A 451 -4.67 -33.89 -34.43
N GLU A 452 -3.88 -34.79 -35.04
CA GLU A 452 -4.35 -35.84 -35.95
C GLU A 452 -5.27 -35.32 -37.09
N GLY A 453 -5.02 -34.10 -37.58
CA GLY A 453 -5.85 -33.44 -38.61
C GLY A 453 -7.21 -32.94 -38.10
N ARG A 454 -7.47 -33.01 -36.79
CA ARG A 454 -8.67 -32.51 -36.12
C ARG A 454 -8.39 -31.20 -35.40
N ARG A 455 -9.37 -30.28 -35.43
CA ARG A 455 -9.30 -28.94 -34.87
C ARG A 455 -10.20 -28.82 -33.64
N ASN A 456 -9.88 -27.90 -32.73
CA ASN A 456 -10.68 -27.57 -31.55
C ASN A 456 -11.03 -28.79 -30.66
N THR A 457 -10.10 -29.73 -30.50
CA THR A 457 -10.29 -30.90 -29.62
C THR A 457 -10.08 -30.54 -28.16
N CYS A 458 -9.22 -29.55 -27.86
CA CYS A 458 -8.82 -29.19 -26.50
C CYS A 458 -8.37 -30.43 -25.69
N SER A 459 -7.77 -31.42 -26.37
CA SER A 459 -7.38 -32.69 -25.78
C SER A 459 -5.97 -32.66 -25.20
N LYS A 460 -5.65 -33.65 -24.35
CA LYS A 460 -4.31 -33.82 -23.79
C LYS A 460 -3.24 -33.94 -24.88
N GLU A 461 -3.54 -34.68 -25.94
CA GLU A 461 -2.62 -34.92 -27.05
C GLU A 461 -2.40 -33.63 -27.87
N ALA A 462 -3.45 -32.81 -28.05
CA ALA A 462 -3.33 -31.51 -28.71
C ALA A 462 -2.42 -30.57 -27.91
N TRP A 463 -2.60 -30.51 -26.58
CA TRP A 463 -1.72 -29.77 -25.68
C TRP A 463 -0.27 -30.23 -25.83
N GLN A 464 -0.02 -31.54 -25.67
CA GLN A 464 1.32 -32.12 -25.73
C GLN A 464 2.00 -31.85 -27.08
N GLN A 465 1.26 -32.02 -28.18
CA GLN A 465 1.77 -31.78 -29.52
C GLN A 465 2.12 -30.30 -29.76
N SER A 466 1.30 -29.38 -29.26
CA SER A 466 1.57 -27.94 -29.38
C SER A 466 2.77 -27.51 -28.55
N VAL A 467 2.86 -27.96 -27.30
CA VAL A 467 4.02 -27.69 -26.44
C VAL A 467 5.31 -28.28 -27.03
N GLN A 468 5.26 -29.51 -27.55
CA GLN A 468 6.41 -30.15 -28.21
C GLN A 468 6.88 -29.38 -29.46
N LYS A 469 5.97 -28.69 -30.15
CA LYS A 469 6.28 -27.83 -31.30
C LYS A 469 6.75 -26.41 -30.89
N GLY A 470 6.87 -26.13 -29.59
CA GLY A 470 7.26 -24.82 -29.07
C GLY A 470 6.15 -23.78 -29.08
N HIS A 471 4.88 -24.20 -29.12
CA HIS A 471 3.73 -23.31 -29.00
C HIS A 471 3.30 -23.23 -27.53
N TYR A 472 3.57 -22.09 -26.91
CA TYR A 472 3.31 -21.87 -25.48
C TYR A 472 2.10 -20.98 -25.20
N LEU A 473 1.54 -20.32 -26.22
CA LEU A 473 0.30 -19.57 -26.12
C LEU A 473 -0.85 -20.39 -26.70
N LEU A 474 -1.75 -20.83 -25.83
CA LEU A 474 -2.80 -21.79 -26.13
C LEU A 474 -4.16 -21.16 -25.85
N GLU A 475 -5.20 -21.59 -26.57
CA GLU A 475 -6.56 -21.13 -26.34
C GLU A 475 -7.48 -22.33 -26.09
N THR A 476 -8.41 -22.17 -25.15
CA THR A 476 -9.43 -23.18 -24.89
C THR A 476 -10.74 -22.54 -24.41
N GLY A 477 -11.83 -23.25 -24.66
CA GLY A 477 -13.16 -22.91 -24.14
C GLY A 477 -13.52 -23.80 -22.95
N LEU A 478 -14.32 -23.26 -22.04
CA LEU A 478 -14.89 -24.01 -20.92
C LEU A 478 -16.39 -24.18 -21.12
N GLN A 479 -16.91 -25.36 -20.76
CA GLN A 479 -18.34 -25.66 -20.76
C GLN A 479 -18.71 -26.33 -19.44
N GLN A 480 -19.88 -25.96 -18.90
CA GLN A 480 -20.40 -26.57 -17.69
C GLN A 480 -21.14 -27.88 -18.00
N THR A 481 -20.88 -28.92 -17.21
CA THR A 481 -21.56 -30.23 -17.28
C THR A 481 -22.84 -30.24 -16.45
N SER A 482 -23.65 -31.28 -16.57
CA SER A 482 -24.96 -31.37 -15.86
C SER A 482 -24.85 -31.40 -14.34
N ASP A 483 -23.69 -31.80 -13.80
CA ASP A 483 -23.34 -31.81 -12.38
C ASP A 483 -22.61 -30.53 -11.91
N GLY A 484 -22.58 -29.49 -12.74
CA GLY A 484 -22.04 -28.17 -12.38
C GLY A 484 -20.52 -28.04 -12.45
N LYS A 485 -19.82 -29.07 -12.93
CA LYS A 485 -18.36 -29.09 -13.14
C LYS A 485 -17.99 -28.45 -14.48
N TRP A 486 -16.71 -28.12 -14.65
CA TRP A 486 -16.20 -27.41 -15.82
C TRP A 486 -15.22 -28.27 -16.59
N VAL A 487 -15.46 -28.41 -17.88
CA VAL A 487 -14.63 -29.23 -18.79
C VAL A 487 -14.15 -28.41 -19.99
N LEU A 488 -13.00 -28.81 -20.54
CA LEU A 488 -12.38 -28.16 -21.69
C LEU A 488 -13.07 -28.61 -22.97
N ARG A 489 -13.75 -27.67 -23.61
CA ARG A 489 -14.48 -27.89 -24.84
C ARG A 489 -14.53 -26.61 -25.66
N GLY A 490 -13.89 -26.62 -26.83
CA GLY A 490 -13.83 -25.46 -27.73
C GLY A 490 -15.14 -25.10 -28.44
N SER A 491 -16.22 -25.87 -28.24
CA SER A 491 -17.53 -25.64 -28.84
C SER A 491 -18.67 -25.84 -27.85
N THR A 492 -19.76 -25.10 -28.05
CA THR A 492 -20.99 -25.23 -27.24
C THR A 492 -21.59 -26.63 -27.35
N TRP A 493 -22.34 -27.07 -26.33
CA TRP A 493 -23.07 -28.36 -26.36
C TRP A 493 -23.98 -28.57 -27.58
N ALA A 494 -24.46 -27.48 -28.21
CA ALA A 494 -25.25 -27.54 -29.44
C ALA A 494 -24.48 -28.02 -30.68
N ARG A 495 -23.15 -28.11 -30.63
CA ARG A 495 -22.30 -28.53 -31.75
C ARG A 495 -21.62 -29.86 -31.46
N ALA A 496 -21.59 -30.72 -32.48
CA ALA A 496 -20.79 -31.93 -32.44
C ALA A 496 -19.30 -31.56 -32.31
N ALA A 497 -18.61 -32.19 -31.36
CA ALA A 497 -17.18 -31.97 -31.11
C ALA A 497 -16.35 -33.24 -31.30
N GLY A 498 -16.87 -34.26 -31.97
CA GLY A 498 -16.15 -35.52 -32.20
C GLY A 498 -16.30 -36.58 -31.10
N GLN A 499 -16.95 -36.27 -29.97
CA GLN A 499 -17.36 -37.26 -28.98
C GLN A 499 -18.73 -37.88 -29.33
N LYS A 500 -18.90 -39.17 -29.00
CA LYS A 500 -20.18 -39.89 -29.14
C LYS A 500 -21.10 -39.56 -27.96
N LEU A 501 -21.63 -38.34 -27.93
CA LEU A 501 -22.59 -37.87 -26.93
C LEU A 501 -24.03 -38.12 -27.40
N GLU A 502 -24.93 -38.36 -26.46
CA GLU A 502 -26.37 -38.42 -26.72
C GLU A 502 -26.87 -37.05 -27.21
N PRO A 503 -27.58 -36.97 -28.36
CA PRO A 503 -28.07 -35.70 -28.88
C PRO A 503 -28.96 -34.96 -27.87
N GLY A 504 -28.63 -33.71 -27.58
CA GLY A 504 -29.42 -32.84 -26.69
C GLY A 504 -29.20 -33.06 -25.19
N LYS A 505 -28.40 -34.05 -24.78
CA LYS A 505 -28.05 -34.29 -23.38
C LYS A 505 -26.67 -33.72 -23.04
N ILE A 506 -26.60 -32.95 -21.95
CA ILE A 506 -25.34 -32.50 -21.37
C ILE A 506 -24.83 -33.61 -20.43
N PRO A 507 -23.67 -34.22 -20.68
CA PRO A 507 -23.11 -35.26 -19.81
C PRO A 507 -22.70 -34.70 -18.44
N ASN A 508 -22.55 -35.56 -17.43
CA ASN A 508 -21.79 -35.20 -16.22
C ASN A 508 -20.27 -35.26 -16.51
N GLU A 509 -19.44 -34.76 -15.59
CA GLU A 509 -17.98 -34.72 -15.77
C GLU A 509 -17.38 -36.11 -16.04
N LYS A 510 -17.79 -37.12 -15.27
CA LYS A 510 -17.28 -38.49 -15.41
C LYS A 510 -17.62 -39.11 -16.77
N GLU A 511 -18.87 -38.94 -17.22
CA GLU A 511 -19.32 -39.36 -18.55
C GLU A 511 -18.53 -38.65 -19.65
N PHE A 512 -18.35 -37.34 -19.53
CA PHE A 512 -17.58 -36.55 -20.49
C PHE A 512 -16.13 -37.03 -20.60
N LEU A 513 -15.46 -37.24 -19.45
CA LEU A 513 -14.07 -37.67 -19.42
C LEU A 513 -13.87 -39.11 -19.92
N SER A 514 -14.90 -39.96 -19.84
CA SER A 514 -14.85 -41.34 -20.33
C SER A 514 -14.95 -41.48 -21.86
N LEU A 515 -15.38 -40.43 -22.56
CA LEU A 515 -15.64 -40.46 -24.00
C LEU A 515 -14.55 -39.72 -24.76
N PRO A 516 -13.63 -40.41 -25.44
CA PRO A 516 -12.55 -39.77 -26.18
C PRO A 516 -13.07 -38.97 -27.39
N TYR A 517 -12.42 -37.85 -27.67
CA TYR A 517 -12.61 -37.09 -28.89
C TYR A 517 -12.17 -37.93 -30.09
N TYR A 518 -13.07 -38.12 -31.05
CA TYR A 518 -12.86 -38.92 -32.27
C TYR A 518 -12.38 -40.37 -32.01
N GLY A 519 -12.61 -40.90 -30.81
CA GLY A 519 -12.27 -42.28 -30.46
C GLY A 519 -10.86 -42.50 -29.91
N SER A 520 -9.96 -41.51 -29.99
CA SER A 520 -8.54 -41.64 -29.59
C SER A 520 -8.07 -40.57 -28.61
N MET A 521 -8.58 -39.34 -28.69
CA MET A 521 -8.02 -38.19 -27.96
C MET A 521 -8.67 -37.97 -26.59
N THR A 522 -7.86 -37.68 -25.58
CA THR A 522 -8.26 -37.60 -24.18
C THR A 522 -8.90 -36.25 -23.84
N PRO A 523 -10.17 -36.22 -23.41
CA PRO A 523 -10.82 -35.01 -22.91
C PRO A 523 -10.22 -34.56 -21.56
N LEU A 524 -10.34 -33.27 -21.26
CA LEU A 524 -9.76 -32.66 -20.06
C LEU A 524 -10.81 -31.89 -19.25
N SER A 525 -10.69 -31.94 -17.93
CA SER A 525 -11.42 -31.11 -16.96
C SER A 525 -10.68 -29.81 -16.67
N LEU A 526 -11.35 -28.86 -16.02
CA LEU A 526 -10.70 -27.65 -15.50
C LEU A 526 -9.57 -27.98 -14.52
N GLU A 527 -9.71 -29.05 -13.73
CA GLU A 527 -8.66 -29.50 -12.82
C GLU A 527 -7.41 -29.95 -13.58
N ASP A 528 -7.60 -30.72 -14.64
CA ASP A 528 -6.49 -31.16 -15.51
C ASP A 528 -5.78 -29.97 -16.17
N LEU A 529 -6.51 -28.91 -16.52
CA LEU A 529 -5.89 -27.69 -17.07
C LEU A 529 -4.96 -27.01 -16.06
N LEU A 530 -5.36 -26.94 -14.78
CA LEU A 530 -4.48 -26.35 -13.76
C LEU A 530 -3.23 -27.21 -13.56
N ASP A 531 -3.38 -28.54 -13.58
CA ASP A 531 -2.26 -29.47 -13.47
C ASP A 531 -1.30 -29.35 -14.67
N LEU A 532 -1.83 -29.29 -15.89
CA LEU A 532 -1.03 -29.05 -17.10
C LEU A 532 -0.28 -27.73 -17.04
N LEU A 533 -0.91 -26.67 -16.52
CA LEU A 533 -0.23 -25.39 -16.32
C LEU A 533 0.88 -25.50 -15.27
N GLN A 534 0.67 -26.20 -14.15
CA GLN A 534 1.72 -26.41 -13.16
C GLN A 534 2.91 -27.19 -13.73
N GLU A 535 2.65 -28.20 -14.55
CA GLU A 535 3.69 -28.99 -15.23
C GLU A 535 4.45 -28.22 -16.32
N ASN A 536 3.83 -27.18 -16.90
CA ASN A 536 4.38 -26.40 -18.01
C ASN A 536 4.41 -24.90 -17.66
N PRO A 537 5.45 -24.41 -16.96
CA PRO A 537 5.50 -23.06 -16.41
C PRO A 537 5.54 -21.95 -17.48
N ASP A 538 6.01 -22.25 -18.69
CA ASP A 538 6.13 -21.29 -19.80
C ASP A 538 4.82 -21.13 -20.58
N CYS A 539 3.81 -21.97 -20.33
CA CYS A 539 2.54 -21.93 -21.07
C CYS A 539 1.57 -20.89 -20.52
N PHE A 540 0.92 -20.17 -21.43
CA PHE A 540 -0.17 -19.24 -21.21
C PHE A 540 -1.44 -19.74 -21.89
N VAL A 541 -2.60 -19.55 -21.24
CA VAL A 541 -3.87 -20.04 -21.75
C VAL A 541 -4.90 -18.92 -21.84
N MET A 542 -5.32 -18.61 -23.06
CA MET A 542 -6.50 -17.80 -23.35
C MET A 542 -7.76 -18.59 -23.00
N LEU A 543 -8.56 -18.05 -22.09
CA LEU A 543 -9.82 -18.63 -21.67
C LEU A 543 -10.96 -17.92 -22.36
N ARG A 544 -11.55 -18.61 -23.34
CA ARG A 544 -12.75 -18.16 -24.02
C ARG A 544 -13.96 -18.35 -23.11
N GLY A 545 -14.56 -17.24 -22.71
CA GLY A 545 -15.78 -17.24 -21.92
C GLY A 545 -16.95 -17.80 -22.72
N SER A 546 -17.70 -18.74 -22.12
CA SER A 546 -18.98 -19.16 -22.67
C SER A 546 -20.14 -18.25 -22.24
N CYS A 547 -19.84 -17.33 -21.33
CA CYS A 547 -20.75 -16.55 -20.52
C CYS A 547 -21.12 -15.24 -21.20
N LYS A 548 -22.42 -14.97 -21.33
CA LYS A 548 -22.94 -13.71 -21.89
C LYS A 548 -23.43 -12.75 -20.80
N GLU A 549 -23.66 -13.27 -19.59
CA GLU A 549 -24.22 -12.55 -18.44
C GLU A 549 -23.28 -12.58 -17.24
N THR A 550 -23.47 -11.63 -16.31
CA THR A 550 -22.60 -11.39 -15.14
C THR A 550 -22.54 -12.60 -14.19
N ASP A 551 -23.67 -13.27 -13.97
CA ASP A 551 -23.77 -14.42 -13.07
C ASP A 551 -22.98 -15.61 -13.61
N ASP A 552 -22.99 -15.81 -14.92
CA ASP A 552 -22.23 -16.85 -15.60
C ASP A 552 -20.70 -16.60 -15.50
N VAL A 553 -20.26 -15.33 -15.58
CA VAL A 553 -18.84 -14.95 -15.39
C VAL A 553 -18.40 -15.29 -13.96
N THR A 554 -19.23 -14.94 -12.97
CA THR A 554 -19.01 -15.24 -11.55
C THR A 554 -18.89 -16.73 -11.31
N ASN A 555 -19.78 -17.53 -11.89
CA ASN A 555 -19.76 -18.98 -11.77
C ASN A 555 -18.53 -19.61 -12.43
N GLN A 556 -18.20 -19.21 -13.67
CA GLN A 556 -17.07 -19.78 -14.40
C GLN A 556 -15.73 -19.42 -13.75
N TYR A 557 -15.44 -18.13 -13.60
CA TYR A 557 -14.13 -17.67 -13.09
C TYR A 557 -14.00 -17.84 -11.58
N GLY A 558 -15.10 -17.78 -10.82
CA GLY A 558 -15.11 -18.13 -9.40
C GLY A 558 -14.69 -19.59 -9.17
N ALA A 559 -15.18 -20.53 -9.99
CA ALA A 559 -14.78 -21.93 -9.90
C ALA A 559 -13.27 -22.14 -10.16
N ILE A 560 -12.70 -21.42 -11.14
CA ILE A 560 -11.25 -21.44 -11.44
C ILE A 560 -10.45 -20.97 -10.22
N VAL A 561 -10.81 -19.83 -9.65
CA VAL A 561 -10.09 -19.22 -8.51
C VAL A 561 -10.20 -20.11 -7.27
N GLN A 562 -11.39 -20.63 -6.96
CA GLN A 562 -11.59 -21.55 -5.84
C GLN A 562 -10.78 -22.83 -5.98
N LEU A 563 -10.74 -23.42 -7.19
CA LEU A 563 -9.97 -24.63 -7.45
C LEU A 563 -8.47 -24.37 -7.35
N ALA A 564 -7.97 -23.25 -7.89
CA ALA A 564 -6.57 -22.86 -7.75
C ALA A 564 -6.16 -22.64 -6.28
N LYS A 565 -7.03 -22.02 -5.46
CA LYS A 565 -6.82 -21.90 -4.01
C LYS A 565 -6.74 -23.27 -3.35
N LYS A 566 -7.69 -24.17 -3.64
CA LYS A 566 -7.74 -25.53 -3.08
C LYS A 566 -6.49 -26.34 -3.40
N LYS A 567 -5.92 -26.16 -4.60
CA LYS A 567 -4.71 -26.87 -5.06
C LYS A 567 -3.39 -26.18 -4.69
N ASN A 568 -3.44 -25.07 -3.94
CA ASN A 568 -2.28 -24.22 -3.66
C ASN A 568 -1.52 -23.80 -4.95
N ALA A 569 -2.27 -23.52 -6.01
CA ALA A 569 -1.77 -23.29 -7.37
C ALA A 569 -2.02 -21.85 -7.83
N LEU A 570 -2.03 -20.87 -6.92
CA LEU A 570 -2.37 -19.48 -7.25
C LEU A 570 -1.44 -18.85 -8.31
N ASN A 571 -0.20 -19.33 -8.39
CA ASN A 571 0.76 -18.92 -9.43
C ASN A 571 0.28 -19.21 -10.86
N VAL A 572 -0.58 -20.22 -11.08
CA VAL A 572 -1.10 -20.52 -12.43
C VAL A 572 -2.10 -19.48 -12.91
N LEU A 573 -2.78 -18.78 -11.99
CA LEU A 573 -3.77 -17.75 -12.34
C LEU A 573 -3.11 -16.57 -13.08
N GLN A 574 -1.82 -16.33 -12.83
CA GLN A 574 -1.05 -15.31 -13.55
C GLN A 574 -0.87 -15.66 -15.03
N ARG A 575 -1.06 -16.92 -15.43
CA ARG A 575 -0.88 -17.41 -16.82
C ARG A 575 -2.20 -17.69 -17.54
N LEU A 576 -3.33 -17.48 -16.87
CA LEU A 576 -4.63 -17.49 -17.49
C LEU A 576 -4.94 -16.09 -18.02
N ILE A 577 -5.50 -16.04 -19.23
CA ILE A 577 -5.85 -14.80 -19.93
C ILE A 577 -7.36 -14.82 -20.19
N PRO A 578 -8.19 -14.26 -19.30
CA PRO A 578 -9.62 -14.11 -19.55
C PRO A 578 -9.90 -13.26 -20.80
N GLU A 579 -10.77 -13.76 -21.66
CA GLU A 579 -11.27 -13.03 -22.83
C GLU A 579 -12.43 -12.12 -22.44
N VAL A 580 -12.22 -10.80 -22.50
CA VAL A 580 -13.20 -9.78 -22.13
C VAL A 580 -13.97 -9.31 -23.37
N TYR A 581 -15.30 -9.35 -23.32
CA TYR A 581 -16.15 -8.90 -24.45
C TYR A 581 -16.79 -7.52 -24.23
N ARG A 582 -16.90 -7.07 -22.97
CA ARG A 582 -17.58 -5.82 -22.57
C ARG A 582 -17.00 -5.31 -21.25
N ALA A 583 -17.16 -4.01 -20.99
CA ALA A 583 -16.65 -3.36 -19.78
C ALA A 583 -17.17 -3.99 -18.48
N SER A 584 -18.46 -4.35 -18.41
CA SER A 584 -19.07 -4.98 -17.23
C SER A 584 -18.38 -6.29 -16.84
N MET A 585 -18.00 -7.11 -17.82
CA MET A 585 -17.30 -8.37 -17.57
C MET A 585 -15.94 -8.14 -16.93
N LEU A 586 -15.18 -7.13 -17.36
CA LEU A 586 -13.90 -6.80 -16.75
C LEU A 586 -14.08 -6.43 -15.27
N TYR A 587 -15.05 -5.57 -14.97
CA TYR A 587 -15.31 -5.16 -13.58
C TYR A 587 -15.74 -6.34 -12.69
N THR A 588 -16.54 -7.27 -13.21
CA THR A 588 -16.89 -8.51 -12.50
C THR A 588 -15.66 -9.38 -12.26
N LEU A 589 -14.79 -9.56 -13.26
CA LEU A 589 -13.55 -10.31 -13.11
C LEU A 589 -12.63 -9.68 -12.07
N LEU A 590 -12.43 -8.36 -12.12
CA LEU A 590 -11.61 -7.62 -11.15
C LEU A 590 -12.14 -7.74 -9.71
N GLY A 591 -13.47 -7.78 -9.54
CA GLY A 591 -14.10 -8.01 -8.24
C GLY A 591 -13.94 -9.44 -7.70
N LEU A 592 -13.80 -10.44 -8.59
CA LEU A 592 -13.58 -11.84 -8.21
C LEU A 592 -12.10 -12.14 -7.92
N TYR A 593 -11.24 -11.77 -8.86
CA TYR A 593 -9.79 -11.97 -8.79
C TYR A 593 -9.08 -11.12 -9.86
N PRO A 594 -8.09 -10.30 -9.49
CA PRO A 594 -7.33 -9.52 -10.45
C PRO A 594 -6.30 -10.42 -11.16
N PHE A 595 -6.71 -11.03 -12.28
CA PHE A 595 -5.79 -11.74 -13.17
C PHE A 595 -4.70 -10.79 -13.66
N SER A 596 -3.48 -11.31 -13.85
CA SER A 596 -2.35 -10.52 -14.34
C SER A 596 -2.47 -10.17 -15.82
N ASN A 597 -3.28 -10.91 -16.57
CA ASN A 597 -3.37 -10.81 -18.02
C ASN A 597 -4.82 -10.80 -18.49
N TYR A 598 -5.13 -9.96 -19.48
CA TYR A 598 -6.44 -9.89 -20.12
C TYR A 598 -6.29 -9.66 -21.62
N LEU A 599 -7.30 -10.04 -22.38
CA LEU A 599 -7.43 -9.74 -23.80
C LEU A 599 -8.85 -9.24 -24.06
N TYR A 600 -9.02 -8.28 -24.95
CA TYR A 600 -10.36 -7.82 -25.36
C TYR A 600 -10.76 -8.47 -26.68
N SER A 601 -11.90 -9.13 -26.74
CA SER A 601 -12.40 -9.76 -27.96
C SER A 601 -13.54 -8.98 -28.58
N VAL A 602 -13.31 -8.53 -29.80
CA VAL A 602 -14.25 -7.65 -30.51
C VAL A 602 -15.32 -8.48 -31.21
N VAL A 603 -16.43 -8.69 -30.52
CA VAL A 603 -17.57 -9.46 -31.02
C VAL A 603 -18.76 -8.54 -31.29
N GLY A 604 -19.34 -8.64 -32.48
CA GLY A 604 -20.58 -7.93 -32.85
C GLY A 604 -20.44 -6.45 -33.23
N GLU A 605 -19.35 -5.76 -32.87
CA GLU A 605 -19.14 -4.35 -33.25
C GLU A 605 -18.71 -4.20 -34.72
N ARG A 606 -19.29 -3.24 -35.45
CA ARG A 606 -19.09 -3.02 -36.90
C ARG A 606 -18.92 -1.56 -37.29
N THR A 607 -18.89 -0.64 -36.32
CA THR A 607 -18.80 0.79 -36.54
C THR A 607 -17.44 1.34 -36.10
N MET A 608 -16.90 2.32 -36.83
CA MET A 608 -15.63 2.96 -36.48
C MET A 608 -15.66 3.60 -35.09
N SER A 609 -16.76 4.28 -34.73
CA SER A 609 -16.94 4.85 -33.38
C SER A 609 -16.94 3.76 -32.30
N GLY A 610 -17.49 2.57 -32.59
CA GLY A 610 -17.43 1.44 -31.67
C GLY A 610 -16.01 0.93 -31.45
N TYR A 611 -15.22 0.77 -32.52
CA TYR A 611 -13.82 0.39 -32.41
C TYR A 611 -12.98 1.41 -31.61
N GLU A 612 -13.21 2.71 -31.82
CA GLU A 612 -12.55 3.77 -31.04
C GLU A 612 -12.89 3.68 -29.54
N LYS A 613 -14.18 3.47 -29.21
CA LYS A 613 -14.60 3.28 -27.81
C LYS A 613 -13.94 2.05 -27.17
N ILE A 614 -13.80 0.96 -27.91
CA ILE A 614 -13.13 -0.24 -27.44
C ILE A 614 -11.63 0.02 -27.25
N ALA A 615 -10.96 0.65 -28.21
CA ALA A 615 -9.54 0.97 -28.11
C ALA A 615 -9.24 1.90 -26.92
N ALA A 616 -10.05 2.95 -26.74
CA ALA A 616 -9.95 3.84 -25.58
C ALA A 616 -10.23 3.12 -24.25
N PHE A 617 -11.19 2.18 -24.23
CA PHE A 617 -11.44 1.34 -23.06
C PHE A 617 -10.21 0.47 -22.74
N CYS A 618 -9.68 -0.26 -23.72
CA CYS A 618 -8.49 -1.10 -23.54
C CYS A 618 -7.28 -0.29 -23.06
N GLN A 619 -7.06 0.89 -23.62
CA GLN A 619 -5.99 1.79 -23.21
C GLN A 619 -6.15 2.22 -21.75
N LYS A 620 -7.37 2.65 -21.37
CA LYS A 620 -7.70 3.08 -20.01
C LYS A 620 -7.57 1.95 -18.99
N THR A 621 -7.86 0.72 -19.38
CA THR A 621 -7.83 -0.46 -18.49
C THR A 621 -6.58 -1.31 -18.65
N HIS A 622 -5.57 -0.82 -19.38
CA HIS A 622 -4.30 -1.51 -19.66
C HIS A 622 -4.46 -2.92 -20.24
N ILE A 623 -5.49 -3.16 -21.06
CA ILE A 623 -5.60 -4.42 -21.81
C ILE A 623 -4.73 -4.30 -23.06
N PRO A 624 -3.63 -5.06 -23.19
CA PRO A 624 -2.63 -4.81 -24.22
C PRO A 624 -3.02 -5.32 -25.61
N VAL A 625 -3.99 -6.25 -25.69
CA VAL A 625 -4.33 -6.97 -26.92
C VAL A 625 -5.83 -6.94 -27.19
N ALA A 626 -6.18 -6.62 -28.44
CA ALA A 626 -7.52 -6.78 -28.99
C ALA A 626 -7.54 -7.93 -30.02
N LEU A 627 -8.44 -8.91 -29.85
CA LEU A 627 -8.69 -9.99 -30.80
C LEU A 627 -9.83 -9.61 -31.74
N LEU A 628 -9.55 -9.62 -33.05
CA LEU A 628 -10.51 -9.39 -34.11
C LEU A 628 -10.63 -10.62 -35.03
N SER A 629 -11.76 -10.72 -35.74
CA SER A 629 -11.89 -11.67 -36.85
C SER A 629 -11.35 -11.04 -38.13
N MET A 630 -10.57 -11.78 -38.91
CA MET A 630 -10.08 -11.33 -40.22
C MET A 630 -11.21 -10.81 -41.13
N LYS A 631 -12.42 -11.37 -41.01
CA LYS A 631 -13.60 -10.94 -41.78
C LYS A 631 -14.05 -9.50 -41.50
N HIS A 632 -13.70 -8.94 -40.35
CA HIS A 632 -14.11 -7.61 -39.91
C HIS A 632 -12.93 -6.68 -39.69
N TRP A 633 -11.73 -7.07 -40.14
CA TRP A 633 -10.53 -6.27 -40.01
C TRP A 633 -10.22 -5.56 -41.34
N ASN A 634 -9.67 -4.35 -41.24
CA ASN A 634 -9.03 -3.62 -42.33
C ASN A 634 -7.99 -2.66 -41.75
N THR A 635 -7.21 -2.02 -42.61
CA THR A 635 -6.12 -1.10 -42.21
C THR A 635 -6.60 0.13 -41.43
N SER A 636 -7.82 0.62 -41.67
CA SER A 636 -8.41 1.73 -40.90
C SER A 636 -8.72 1.31 -39.46
N ILE A 637 -9.27 0.11 -39.27
CA ILE A 637 -9.55 -0.45 -37.94
C ILE A 637 -8.24 -0.75 -37.22
N GLN A 638 -7.25 -1.31 -37.93
CA GLN A 638 -5.91 -1.55 -37.38
C GLN A 638 -5.32 -0.27 -36.79
N ARG A 639 -5.41 0.83 -37.53
CA ARG A 639 -4.88 2.13 -37.10
C ARG A 639 -5.54 2.63 -35.82
N VAL A 640 -6.85 2.46 -35.64
CA VAL A 640 -7.55 2.83 -34.40
C VAL A 640 -6.90 2.18 -33.18
N PHE A 641 -6.66 0.87 -33.23
CA PHE A 641 -6.03 0.17 -32.11
C PHE A 641 -4.56 0.56 -31.93
N SER A 642 -3.80 0.68 -33.03
CA SER A 642 -2.40 1.10 -32.99
C SER A 642 -2.20 2.52 -32.43
N ASP A 643 -3.06 3.47 -32.78
CA ASP A 643 -3.02 4.85 -32.26
C ASP A 643 -3.27 4.91 -30.74
N HIS A 644 -3.93 3.89 -30.18
CA HIS A 644 -4.17 3.73 -28.73
C HIS A 644 -3.14 2.80 -28.06
N GLY A 645 -2.10 2.35 -28.77
CA GLY A 645 -1.08 1.45 -28.25
C GLY A 645 -1.55 0.01 -28.02
N ILE A 646 -2.64 -0.41 -28.66
CA ILE A 646 -3.23 -1.75 -28.50
C ILE A 646 -2.77 -2.67 -29.62
N LEU A 647 -2.23 -3.84 -29.25
CA LEU A 647 -1.81 -4.88 -30.18
C LEU A 647 -3.03 -5.60 -30.77
N VAL A 648 -3.03 -5.86 -32.07
CA VAL A 648 -4.13 -6.54 -32.74
C VAL A 648 -3.78 -7.99 -33.02
N TYR A 649 -4.60 -8.90 -32.52
CA TYR A 649 -4.57 -10.31 -32.88
C TYR A 649 -5.70 -10.62 -33.85
N LEU A 650 -5.42 -11.44 -34.87
CA LEU A 650 -6.42 -11.88 -35.84
C LEU A 650 -6.74 -13.36 -35.72
N SER A 651 -8.03 -13.66 -35.68
CA SER A 651 -8.55 -15.02 -35.81
C SER A 651 -8.98 -15.32 -37.25
N GLY A 652 -8.79 -16.58 -37.67
CA GLY A 652 -9.26 -17.08 -38.96
C GLY A 652 -8.28 -16.88 -40.13
N VAL A 653 -7.00 -16.69 -39.85
CA VAL A 653 -5.93 -16.63 -40.85
C VAL A 653 -5.08 -17.90 -40.76
N ALA A 654 -5.27 -18.83 -41.70
CA ALA A 654 -4.54 -20.11 -41.71
C ALA A 654 -3.27 -20.08 -42.57
N ASP A 655 -3.24 -19.27 -43.62
CA ASP A 655 -2.13 -19.20 -44.57
C ASP A 655 -0.93 -18.42 -43.97
N PRO A 656 0.26 -19.04 -43.84
CA PRO A 656 1.49 -18.35 -43.41
C PRO A 656 1.83 -17.11 -44.25
N ALA A 657 1.71 -17.17 -45.58
CA ALA A 657 2.10 -16.04 -46.44
C ALA A 657 1.18 -14.82 -46.25
N MET A 658 -0.10 -15.09 -45.99
CA MET A 658 -1.08 -14.06 -45.62
C MET A 658 -0.76 -13.43 -44.26
N ARG A 659 -0.26 -14.21 -43.28
CA ARG A 659 0.14 -13.70 -41.96
C ARG A 659 1.33 -12.75 -42.07
N ASP A 660 2.34 -13.10 -42.86
CA ASP A 660 3.49 -12.23 -43.09
C ASP A 660 3.07 -10.89 -43.70
N THR A 661 2.15 -10.93 -44.67
CA THR A 661 1.58 -9.72 -45.28
C THR A 661 0.82 -8.88 -44.25
N LEU A 662 -0.04 -9.49 -43.42
CA LEU A 662 -0.82 -8.79 -42.40
C LEU A 662 0.07 -8.21 -41.28
N HIS A 663 1.17 -8.89 -40.96
CA HIS A 663 2.19 -8.36 -40.05
C HIS A 663 2.77 -7.04 -40.54
N THR A 664 3.11 -6.93 -41.83
CA THR A 664 3.60 -5.66 -42.40
C THR A 664 2.54 -4.54 -42.37
N GLN A 665 1.27 -4.90 -42.23
CA GLN A 665 0.14 -3.96 -42.12
C GLN A 665 -0.18 -3.60 -40.66
N GLY A 666 0.60 -4.05 -39.69
CA GLY A 666 0.49 -3.69 -38.27
C GLY A 666 -0.22 -4.72 -37.39
N VAL A 667 -0.68 -5.85 -37.94
CA VAL A 667 -1.22 -6.95 -37.13
C VAL A 667 -0.09 -7.57 -36.31
N TYR A 668 -0.33 -7.77 -35.02
CA TYR A 668 0.71 -8.25 -34.10
C TYR A 668 0.69 -9.76 -33.93
N GLY A 669 -0.48 -10.41 -33.89
CA GLY A 669 -0.56 -11.84 -33.62
C GLY A 669 -1.72 -12.55 -34.30
N PHE A 670 -1.72 -13.88 -34.23
CA PHE A 670 -2.71 -14.71 -34.90
C PHE A 670 -3.20 -15.83 -33.97
N LEU A 671 -4.53 -15.99 -33.92
CA LEU A 671 -5.18 -17.16 -33.32
C LEU A 671 -5.57 -18.13 -34.43
N CYS A 672 -4.84 -19.24 -34.53
CA CYS A 672 -4.96 -20.21 -35.62
C CYS A 672 -5.09 -21.65 -35.12
N ASP A 673 -5.63 -22.52 -35.97
CA ASP A 673 -5.79 -23.94 -35.67
C ASP A 673 -4.46 -24.70 -35.77
#